data_AF-A0A812SNV1-F1
#
_entry.id   AF-A0A812SNV1-F1
#
_cell.length_a   1.000
_cell.length_b   1.000
_cell.length_c   1.000
_cell.angle_alpha   90.00
_cell.angle_beta   90.00
_cell.angle_gamma   90.00
#
_symmetry.space_group_name_H-M   'P 1'
#
loop_
_entity.id
_entity.type
_entity.pdbx_description
1 polymer ?
#
loop_
_entity_poly.entity_id
_entity_poly.type
_entity_poly.pdbx_seq_one_letter_code
_entity_poly.pdbx_strand_id
1 'polypeptide(L)'
;MVSRRCLVCGVLAFISSLIQLMVFISIYGVGKVSVPFWHLWPLRESSVAEQLAKASQPRSSKLFGTPCPSAYFYGGFKHGQGGKLPDGEGGFVVCDTNGLREAAMSSKGCLVYSVGSEGDFTFERAVHREISEKCEIHTFDTNPIERYLNKSYRPGIPHEPVPDYVTYHVASLTRANNIRALAQSLGHQGRTINLLKVSCGGCEISSHPDWLAGGTKIDQIVVHQAKPRDETLARFLTSKGYGCFQGGDDYLLGCIMLPLRSSAWVPPAVFKRKTVLRIPPPSKSSVCMLVPVYPPHFPALAARMEMVKRTNIGPPVKSVVVFGDDSEYADFCAKNADICADDDFHPMTLEGLIGFEAHTKLKRMLLLEYPPLRFRYKGDRRGCWSKSSGRVYQTVKKFYGVAYGPAECQTYWVCDAESLPFRKHNLSDHLALNARTPRIVVSTWYDEPDCANVACDDGTDQSCAIMMTNKTNGMRFKEDTAPSVWTPARWKQIFQNVDQWWYYDRTITADWLKFWADSIGVPAWAVFGFYELSDMSMYGMMMHWSAFYAHVGRATIVNIREEIRKVDPDVFEKCCSCSKTKPNGAPPPCSTAPELFGGCLSQIPFRQRLEIAVERLGYFGFSNYNRFTVVPDMAYNQVTDAGHGLHWCYINCFKTNAMSKILRLQNVDVEGIKKFNDAFLNTHV
;
A
#
# COMPACT_ATOMS: atom_id res chain seq x y z
N MET A 1 34.49 -65.27 -29.79
CA MET A 1 34.11 -66.67 -29.56
C MET A 1 32.77 -66.68 -28.85
N VAL A 2 31.75 -67.32 -29.47
CA VAL A 2 30.51 -67.96 -28.93
C VAL A 2 29.70 -67.17 -27.89
N SER A 3 28.44 -66.72 -28.07
CA SER A 3 27.23 -67.21 -28.78
C SER A 3 26.25 -66.01 -29.00
N ARG A 4 25.79 -65.57 -30.20
CA ARG A 4 24.67 -66.05 -31.08
C ARG A 4 23.38 -66.40 -30.28
N ARG A 5 22.13 -66.01 -30.58
CA ARG A 5 21.33 -65.62 -31.78
C ARG A 5 19.96 -65.05 -31.30
N CYS A 6 19.33 -64.05 -31.96
CA CYS A 6 18.13 -64.12 -32.86
C CYS A 6 16.91 -64.91 -32.30
N LEU A 7 15.61 -64.66 -32.51
CA LEU A 7 14.71 -63.83 -33.36
C LEU A 7 13.27 -64.10 -32.78
N VAL A 8 12.35 -63.16 -32.55
CA VAL A 8 11.21 -62.69 -33.40
C VAL A 8 10.07 -63.71 -33.73
N CYS A 9 8.81 -63.21 -33.65
CA CYS A 9 7.48 -63.70 -34.15
C CYS A 9 6.61 -64.55 -33.19
N GLY A 10 5.27 -64.38 -33.05
CA GLY A 10 4.25 -63.67 -33.85
C GLY A 10 2.93 -63.39 -33.06
N VAL A 11 2.13 -62.37 -33.44
CA VAL A 11 1.00 -62.36 -34.43
C VAL A 11 -0.28 -62.98 -33.82
N LEU A 12 -1.26 -62.19 -33.33
CA LEU A 12 -2.40 -61.48 -33.98
C LEU A 12 -3.74 -62.29 -34.01
N ALA A 13 -4.81 -61.57 -33.62
CA ALA A 13 -6.23 -61.69 -34.02
C ALA A 13 -7.12 -62.82 -33.42
N PHE A 14 -8.22 -62.44 -32.74
CA PHE A 14 -9.58 -62.38 -33.34
C PHE A 14 -10.66 -61.87 -32.35
N ILE A 15 -11.66 -61.21 -32.91
CA ILE A 15 -12.85 -60.59 -32.29
C ILE A 15 -14.00 -61.62 -32.17
N SER A 16 -14.98 -61.32 -31.30
CA SER A 16 -16.37 -61.87 -31.19
C SER A 16 -16.57 -62.81 -30.00
N SER A 17 -17.47 -62.58 -29.03
CA SER A 17 -18.91 -62.24 -29.13
C SER A 17 -19.39 -61.62 -27.78
N LEU A 18 -20.10 -60.50 -27.69
CA LEU A 18 -21.54 -60.21 -27.93
C LEU A 18 -22.58 -60.83 -26.93
N ILE A 19 -23.09 -59.96 -26.04
CA ILE A 19 -24.49 -59.71 -25.60
C ILE A 19 -25.29 -60.80 -24.85
N GLN A 20 -25.79 -60.45 -23.64
CA GLN A 20 -27.21 -60.36 -23.20
C GLN A 20 -27.30 -60.09 -21.67
N LEU A 21 -27.86 -58.96 -21.19
CA LEU A 21 -29.28 -58.64 -20.89
C LEU A 21 -29.64 -58.97 -19.41
N MET A 22 -29.63 -58.02 -18.47
CA MET A 22 -30.73 -57.14 -18.00
C MET A 22 -31.98 -57.85 -17.40
N VAL A 23 -32.36 -57.41 -16.18
CA VAL A 23 -33.72 -57.08 -15.65
C VAL A 23 -34.08 -57.67 -14.27
N PHE A 24 -34.36 -56.74 -13.34
CA PHE A 24 -35.28 -56.70 -12.16
C PHE A 24 -35.75 -57.99 -11.47
N ILE A 25 -35.78 -57.95 -10.11
CA ILE A 25 -36.98 -58.12 -9.27
C ILE A 25 -36.72 -57.58 -7.84
N SER A 26 -37.72 -56.88 -7.29
CA SER A 26 -37.85 -56.31 -5.94
C SER A 26 -38.29 -57.34 -4.89
N ILE A 27 -38.38 -56.90 -3.61
CA ILE A 27 -39.17 -57.45 -2.47
C ILE A 27 -38.41 -58.54 -1.64
N TYR A 28 -38.34 -58.60 -0.29
CA TYR A 28 -39.04 -58.07 0.91
C TYR A 28 -38.02 -57.96 2.08
N GLY A 29 -38.29 -57.10 3.08
CA GLY A 29 -37.59 -57.17 4.38
C GLY A 29 -38.09 -56.13 5.40
N VAL A 30 -38.98 -56.58 6.29
CA VAL A 30 -39.78 -55.84 7.28
C VAL A 30 -38.98 -55.50 8.55
N GLY A 31 -39.26 -54.34 9.18
CA GLY A 31 -38.83 -54.05 10.56
C GLY A 31 -39.38 -52.73 11.14
N LYS A 32 -40.46 -52.81 11.92
CA LYS A 32 -41.03 -51.73 12.77
C LYS A 32 -40.23 -51.57 14.08
N VAL A 33 -40.44 -50.43 14.78
CA VAL A 33 -40.49 -50.17 16.26
C VAL A 33 -40.08 -48.70 16.50
N SER A 34 -41.01 -47.73 16.55
CA SER A 34 -41.79 -47.21 17.71
C SER A 34 -41.01 -46.31 18.69
N VAL A 35 -41.45 -45.05 18.77
CA VAL A 35 -41.03 -43.96 19.68
C VAL A 35 -41.97 -43.93 20.90
N PRO A 36 -41.52 -43.54 22.11
CA PRO A 36 -42.43 -43.17 23.19
C PRO A 36 -42.39 -41.68 23.54
N PHE A 37 -43.58 -41.15 23.82
CA PHE A 37 -43.89 -39.83 24.39
C PHE A 37 -45.03 -40.07 25.39
N TRP A 38 -44.89 -39.63 26.66
CA TRP A 38 -45.96 -39.34 27.66
C TRP A 38 -45.30 -38.46 28.76
N HIS A 39 -45.63 -37.16 28.90
CA HIS A 39 -46.73 -36.54 29.69
C HIS A 39 -46.51 -36.59 31.22
N LEU A 40 -46.49 -35.48 31.98
CA LEU A 40 -47.66 -34.67 32.40
C LEU A 40 -47.30 -33.30 33.04
N TRP A 41 -48.24 -32.36 32.86
CA TRP A 41 -48.50 -31.02 33.43
C TRP A 41 -48.87 -31.12 34.98
N PRO A 42 -49.07 -30.06 35.83
CA PRO A 42 -49.89 -28.91 35.44
C PRO A 42 -49.71 -27.45 35.95
N LEU A 43 -50.30 -26.55 35.12
CA LEU A 43 -50.85 -25.18 35.25
C LEU A 43 -50.87 -24.48 36.62
N ARG A 44 -50.52 -23.19 36.61
CA ARG A 44 -51.37 -22.11 37.14
C ARG A 44 -51.08 -20.73 36.51
N GLU A 45 -52.14 -19.94 36.40
CA GLU A 45 -52.33 -18.67 35.68
C GLU A 45 -51.80 -17.41 36.39
N SER A 46 -51.93 -16.29 35.65
CA SER A 46 -51.89 -14.85 36.02
C SER A 46 -50.57 -14.12 35.72
N SER A 47 -50.52 -12.92 35.15
CA SER A 47 -51.48 -12.04 34.47
C SER A 47 -50.69 -10.93 33.76
N VAL A 48 -51.01 -10.65 32.49
CA VAL A 48 -50.52 -9.49 31.75
C VAL A 48 -51.40 -8.29 32.11
N ALA A 49 -51.01 -7.53 33.13
CA ALA A 49 -51.66 -6.28 33.52
C ALA A 49 -50.73 -5.38 34.36
N GLU A 50 -49.47 -5.23 33.95
CA GLU A 50 -48.55 -4.28 34.60
C GLU A 50 -47.57 -3.66 33.60
N GLN A 51 -48.13 -3.05 32.56
CA GLN A 51 -47.55 -1.84 31.98
C GLN A 51 -48.47 -0.67 32.35
N LEU A 52 -47.87 0.51 32.55
CA LEU A 52 -48.51 1.85 32.60
C LEU A 52 -48.79 2.42 34.00
N ALA A 53 -47.73 2.69 34.78
CA ALA A 53 -47.72 3.82 35.71
C ALA A 53 -46.29 4.19 36.15
N LYS A 54 -45.66 5.15 35.45
CA LYS A 54 -44.78 6.17 36.05
C LYS A 54 -44.41 7.21 34.99
N ALA A 55 -45.30 8.18 34.86
CA ALA A 55 -45.06 9.42 34.18
C ALA A 55 -44.25 10.39 35.06
N SER A 56 -43.52 11.27 34.37
CA SER A 56 -43.41 12.72 34.61
C SER A 56 -42.53 13.27 35.74
N GLN A 57 -41.40 13.84 35.28
CA GLN A 57 -40.88 15.22 35.51
C GLN A 57 -40.20 15.60 36.85
N PRO A 58 -39.45 16.73 36.94
CA PRO A 58 -38.59 17.41 35.95
C PRO A 58 -37.21 17.79 36.57
N ARG A 59 -36.18 18.14 35.76
CA ARG A 59 -35.14 19.09 36.20
C ARG A 59 -34.31 19.70 35.07
N SER A 60 -34.20 21.01 35.18
CA SER A 60 -33.46 21.98 34.38
C SER A 60 -31.93 21.79 34.38
N SER A 61 -31.28 22.24 33.30
CA SER A 61 -30.39 23.43 33.29
C SER A 61 -29.13 23.27 32.42
N LYS A 62 -28.76 24.40 31.78
CA LYS A 62 -27.46 24.80 31.22
C LYS A 62 -27.08 24.29 29.82
N LEU A 63 -27.47 25.11 28.84
CA LEU A 63 -26.66 25.41 27.66
C LEU A 63 -25.26 25.91 28.10
N PHE A 64 -24.23 25.13 27.82
CA PHE A 64 -22.88 25.62 27.56
C PHE A 64 -22.32 24.75 26.42
N GLY A 65 -22.10 25.36 25.26
CA GLY A 65 -21.40 24.74 24.15
C GLY A 65 -19.94 24.49 24.56
N THR A 66 -19.53 23.23 24.55
CA THR A 66 -18.13 22.84 24.68
C THR A 66 -17.47 22.72 23.31
N PRO A 67 -16.17 23.04 23.20
CA PRO A 67 -15.47 23.30 21.94
C PRO A 67 -14.98 22.01 21.27
N CYS A 68 -14.85 22.05 19.94
CA CYS A 68 -14.21 21.00 19.15
C CYS A 68 -12.78 20.69 19.66
N PRO A 69 -12.44 19.40 19.90
CA PRO A 69 -11.08 19.02 20.24
C PRO A 69 -10.16 19.10 19.02
N SER A 70 -9.03 19.78 19.21
CA SER A 70 -7.92 19.88 18.29
C SER A 70 -7.05 18.62 18.33
N ALA A 71 -7.10 17.79 17.29
CA ALA A 71 -6.01 16.90 16.85
C ALA A 71 -6.39 16.20 15.54
N TYR A 72 -5.39 15.87 14.71
CA TYR A 72 -5.44 15.08 13.47
C TYR A 72 -5.84 15.82 12.18
N PHE A 73 -4.82 16.33 11.48
CA PHE A 73 -4.85 16.38 10.01
C PHE A 73 -4.46 15.00 9.47
N TYR A 74 -5.23 14.52 8.49
CA TYR A 74 -5.16 13.19 7.85
C TYR A 74 -5.73 12.02 8.67
N GLY A 75 -6.94 12.20 9.20
CA GLY A 75 -7.90 11.10 9.37
C GLY A 75 -8.93 11.20 8.23
N GLY A 76 -9.28 10.08 7.62
CA GLY A 76 -10.26 10.02 6.54
C GLY A 76 -11.53 10.80 6.87
N PHE A 77 -12.00 11.56 5.88
CA PHE A 77 -13.29 12.25 5.91
C PHE A 77 -14.38 11.24 6.30
N LYS A 78 -14.85 11.29 7.55
CA LYS A 78 -16.00 10.51 7.99
C LYS A 78 -17.20 10.95 7.16
N HIS A 79 -17.89 9.98 6.58
CA HIS A 79 -19.22 10.03 5.97
C HIS A 79 -19.84 11.44 5.85
N GLY A 80 -19.73 12.04 4.65
CA GLY A 80 -20.77 12.99 4.19
C GLY A 80 -20.38 14.33 3.59
N GLN A 81 -19.10 14.67 3.29
CA GLN A 81 -18.83 16.04 2.79
C GLN A 81 -18.36 16.17 1.33
N GLY A 82 -17.56 15.25 0.78
CA GLY A 82 -17.25 15.23 -0.65
C GLY A 82 -17.96 14.11 -1.40
N GLY A 83 -18.58 14.39 -2.55
CA GLY A 83 -19.23 13.40 -3.39
C GLY A 83 -19.07 13.74 -4.87
N LYS A 84 -18.82 12.72 -5.71
CA LYS A 84 -19.11 12.84 -7.15
C LYS A 84 -20.62 13.02 -7.27
N LEU A 85 -21.08 14.00 -8.03
CA LEU A 85 -22.52 14.17 -8.24
C LEU A 85 -23.05 12.83 -8.84
N PRO A 86 -24.02 12.15 -8.19
CA PRO A 86 -24.28 10.70 -8.32
C PRO A 86 -24.45 10.16 -9.73
N ASP A 87 -24.82 10.99 -10.70
CA ASP A 87 -25.12 10.52 -12.06
C ASP A 87 -23.94 10.60 -13.03
N GLY A 88 -22.77 11.08 -12.62
CA GLY A 88 -21.58 11.08 -13.49
C GLY A 88 -21.69 11.96 -14.75
N GLU A 89 -22.85 12.55 -15.04
CA GLU A 89 -23.11 13.35 -16.24
C GLU A 89 -22.32 14.67 -16.23
N GLY A 90 -22.08 15.26 -15.04
CA GLY A 90 -21.37 16.54 -14.95
C GLY A 90 -19.84 16.44 -14.88
N GLY A 91 -19.23 15.25 -14.79
CA GLY A 91 -17.78 15.06 -14.75
C GLY A 91 -16.99 15.65 -13.54
N PHE A 92 -17.56 16.58 -12.77
CA PHE A 92 -16.85 17.29 -11.71
C PHE A 92 -17.10 16.71 -10.30
N VAL A 93 -16.07 16.76 -9.44
CA VAL A 93 -16.15 16.37 -8.02
C VAL A 93 -16.31 17.61 -7.16
N VAL A 94 -17.37 17.65 -6.35
CA VAL A 94 -17.67 18.78 -5.45
C VAL A 94 -17.28 18.43 -4.01
N CYS A 95 -16.51 19.31 -3.37
CA CYS A 95 -15.82 19.10 -2.09
C CYS A 95 -16.74 19.13 -0.86
N ASP A 96 -17.71 20.05 -0.82
CA ASP A 96 -18.60 20.27 0.32
C ASP A 96 -20.06 20.46 -0.11
N THR A 97 -20.69 19.34 -0.47
CA THR A 97 -22.08 19.36 -0.95
C THR A 97 -23.07 19.80 0.14
N ASN A 98 -22.76 19.57 1.42
CA ASN A 98 -23.64 19.98 2.52
C ASN A 98 -23.54 21.48 2.80
N GLY A 99 -22.33 22.06 2.80
CA GLY A 99 -22.17 23.51 2.90
C GLY A 99 -22.89 24.27 1.79
N LEU A 100 -22.90 23.72 0.57
CA LEU A 100 -23.69 24.28 -0.53
C LEU A 100 -25.22 24.18 -0.29
N ARG A 101 -25.70 23.05 0.25
CA ARG A 101 -27.12 22.90 0.65
C ARG A 101 -27.52 23.88 1.74
N GLU A 102 -26.66 24.06 2.74
CA GLU A 102 -26.86 25.04 3.81
C GLU A 102 -26.88 26.46 3.27
N ALA A 103 -25.95 26.80 2.37
CA ALA A 103 -25.94 28.09 1.69
C ALA A 103 -27.23 28.34 0.90
N ALA A 104 -27.74 27.32 0.18
CA ALA A 104 -28.99 27.39 -0.57
C ALA A 104 -30.23 27.62 0.32
N MET A 105 -30.16 27.18 1.59
CA MET A 105 -31.21 27.39 2.58
C MET A 105 -31.04 28.70 3.37
N SER A 106 -29.90 29.37 3.25
CA SER A 106 -29.64 30.65 3.89
C SER A 106 -30.36 31.80 3.19
N SER A 107 -30.57 32.91 3.90
CA SER A 107 -31.14 34.13 3.32
C SER A 107 -30.29 34.77 2.21
N LYS A 108 -29.01 34.38 2.10
CA LYS A 108 -28.09 34.86 1.05
C LYS A 108 -28.13 34.01 -0.22
N GLY A 109 -28.75 32.83 -0.16
CA GLY A 109 -28.81 31.85 -1.24
C GLY A 109 -27.48 31.19 -1.57
N CYS A 110 -27.55 30.17 -2.43
CA CYS A 110 -26.39 29.49 -3.02
C CYS A 110 -26.09 30.15 -4.37
N LEU A 111 -24.86 30.61 -4.59
CA LEU A 111 -24.44 31.23 -5.85
C LEU A 111 -23.39 30.38 -6.56
N VAL A 112 -23.67 30.01 -7.80
CA VAL A 112 -22.85 29.10 -8.62
C VAL A 112 -22.46 29.77 -9.92
N TYR A 113 -21.14 29.88 -10.17
CA TYR A 113 -20.59 30.36 -11.43
C TYR A 113 -19.95 29.19 -12.18
N SER A 114 -20.35 28.98 -13.43
CA SER A 114 -19.81 27.95 -14.33
C SER A 114 -19.23 28.61 -15.58
N VAL A 115 -17.93 28.46 -15.81
CA VAL A 115 -17.23 29.09 -16.93
C VAL A 115 -16.78 28.04 -17.92
N GLY A 116 -17.12 28.24 -19.19
CA GLY A 116 -16.84 27.30 -20.28
C GLY A 116 -17.74 26.07 -20.15
N SER A 117 -18.98 26.19 -20.60
CA SER A 117 -19.89 25.05 -20.68
C SER A 117 -19.80 24.36 -22.04
N GLU A 118 -19.37 25.07 -23.09
CA GLU A 118 -19.40 24.58 -24.46
C GLU A 118 -20.77 24.06 -24.91
N GLY A 119 -21.85 24.61 -24.34
CA GLY A 119 -23.23 24.16 -24.57
C GLY A 119 -23.63 22.89 -23.80
N ASP A 120 -22.74 22.33 -22.99
CA ASP A 120 -23.02 21.21 -22.10
C ASP A 120 -23.39 21.72 -20.70
N PHE A 121 -24.66 21.51 -20.31
CA PHE A 121 -25.22 21.94 -19.02
C PHE A 121 -25.34 20.81 -18.00
N THR A 122 -24.77 19.64 -18.24
CA THR A 122 -24.85 18.48 -17.33
C THR A 122 -24.38 18.80 -15.92
N PHE A 123 -23.31 19.60 -15.77
CA PHE A 123 -22.82 20.06 -14.46
C PHE A 123 -23.87 20.91 -13.74
N GLU A 124 -24.44 21.89 -14.42
CA GLU A 124 -25.44 22.81 -13.87
C GLU A 124 -26.72 22.07 -13.47
N ARG A 125 -27.17 21.10 -14.27
CA ARG A 125 -28.31 20.24 -13.92
C ARG A 125 -28.03 19.43 -12.66
N ALA A 126 -26.83 18.84 -12.57
CA ALA A 126 -26.45 18.05 -11.41
C ALA A 126 -26.38 18.92 -10.14
N VAL A 127 -25.89 20.16 -10.23
CA VAL A 127 -25.94 21.10 -9.10
C VAL A 127 -27.39 21.42 -8.72
N HIS A 128 -28.24 21.76 -9.69
CA HIS A 128 -29.66 22.07 -9.44
C HIS A 128 -30.40 20.89 -8.78
N ARG A 129 -30.23 19.67 -9.30
CA ARG A 129 -30.94 18.48 -8.83
C ARG A 129 -30.40 17.93 -7.51
N GLU A 130 -29.08 17.85 -7.35
CA GLU A 130 -28.45 17.14 -6.23
C GLU A 130 -28.11 18.05 -5.04
N ILE A 131 -27.84 19.32 -5.30
CA ILE A 131 -27.52 20.30 -4.26
C ILE A 131 -28.81 21.03 -3.87
N SER A 132 -29.36 21.86 -4.75
CA SER A 132 -30.63 22.54 -4.48
C SER A 132 -31.17 23.24 -5.72
N GLU A 133 -32.48 23.10 -5.92
CA GLU A 133 -33.21 23.87 -6.94
C GLU A 133 -33.20 25.38 -6.66
N LYS A 134 -32.82 25.79 -5.43
CA LYS A 134 -32.71 27.19 -5.00
C LYS A 134 -31.34 27.81 -5.28
N CYS A 135 -30.38 27.06 -5.80
CA CYS A 135 -29.10 27.64 -6.23
C CYS A 135 -29.31 28.55 -7.44
N GLU A 136 -28.72 29.73 -7.37
CA GLU A 136 -28.66 30.70 -8.46
C GLU A 136 -27.45 30.37 -9.35
N ILE A 137 -27.71 29.90 -10.58
CA ILE A 137 -26.68 29.34 -11.47
C ILE A 137 -26.47 30.27 -12.66
N HIS A 138 -25.22 30.74 -12.80
CA HIS A 138 -24.77 31.53 -13.94
C HIS A 138 -23.73 30.79 -14.74
N THR A 139 -23.99 30.62 -16.03
CA THR A 139 -23.05 30.01 -16.97
C THR A 139 -22.47 31.08 -17.88
N PHE A 140 -21.15 31.14 -18.01
CA PHE A 140 -20.42 32.10 -18.84
C PHE A 140 -19.66 31.35 -19.93
N ASP A 141 -19.93 31.68 -21.18
CA ASP A 141 -19.21 31.14 -22.32
C ASP A 141 -18.88 32.23 -23.36
N THR A 142 -17.79 32.01 -24.10
CA THR A 142 -17.37 32.85 -25.23
C THR A 142 -18.40 32.93 -26.35
N ASN A 143 -19.20 31.87 -26.53
CA ASN A 143 -20.09 31.75 -27.69
C ASN A 143 -21.56 32.02 -27.32
N PRO A 144 -22.34 32.62 -28.24
CA PRO A 144 -23.79 32.68 -28.09
C PRO A 144 -24.40 31.27 -28.13
N ILE A 145 -25.47 31.03 -27.36
CA ILE A 145 -26.08 29.70 -27.22
C ILE A 145 -26.56 29.14 -28.56
N GLU A 146 -27.02 30.01 -29.46
CA GLU A 146 -27.48 29.69 -30.80
C GLU A 146 -26.40 28.97 -31.62
N ARG A 147 -25.12 29.23 -31.32
CA ARG A 147 -24.00 28.53 -31.95
C ARG A 147 -23.99 27.04 -31.59
N TYR A 148 -24.28 26.70 -30.34
CA TYR A 148 -24.35 25.31 -29.88
C TYR A 148 -25.63 24.64 -30.38
N LEU A 149 -26.77 25.32 -30.33
CA LEU A 149 -28.05 24.77 -30.83
C LEU A 149 -28.06 24.47 -32.34
N ASN A 150 -27.13 25.04 -33.10
CA ASN A 150 -26.96 24.70 -34.50
C ASN A 150 -26.33 23.30 -34.65
N LYS A 151 -27.11 22.34 -35.17
CA LYS A 151 -26.70 20.95 -35.41
C LYS A 151 -25.41 20.81 -36.25
N SER A 152 -25.03 21.82 -37.03
CA SER A 152 -23.77 21.80 -37.79
C SER A 152 -22.52 22.06 -36.94
N TYR A 153 -22.66 22.57 -35.72
CA TYR A 153 -21.53 23.01 -34.89
C TYR A 153 -20.77 21.84 -34.26
N ARG A 154 -21.48 20.84 -33.73
CA ARG A 154 -20.90 19.55 -33.31
C ARG A 154 -21.83 18.40 -33.73
N PRO A 155 -21.53 17.74 -34.87
CA PRO A 155 -22.30 16.58 -35.31
C PRO A 155 -22.21 15.45 -34.26
N GLY A 156 -23.36 14.89 -33.85
CA GLY A 156 -23.43 13.71 -32.99
C GLY A 156 -23.49 13.96 -31.48
N ILE A 157 -23.45 15.21 -31.02
CA ILE A 157 -23.71 15.56 -29.62
C ILE A 157 -25.15 16.12 -29.52
N PRO A 158 -26.01 15.58 -28.64
CA PRO A 158 -27.33 16.15 -28.39
C PRO A 158 -27.20 17.61 -27.94
N HIS A 159 -27.79 18.53 -28.72
CA HIS A 159 -27.84 19.93 -28.36
C HIS A 159 -29.10 20.18 -27.55
N GLU A 160 -28.94 20.51 -26.28
CA GLU A 160 -30.05 20.79 -25.39
C GLU A 160 -30.22 22.30 -25.18
N PRO A 161 -31.46 22.79 -25.04
CA PRO A 161 -31.70 24.17 -24.66
C PRO A 161 -31.11 24.45 -23.27
N VAL A 162 -30.77 25.73 -23.03
CA VAL A 162 -30.36 26.20 -21.71
C VAL A 162 -31.49 25.90 -20.72
N PRO A 163 -31.23 25.20 -19.60
CA PRO A 163 -32.24 24.98 -18.58
C PRO A 163 -32.80 26.31 -18.06
N ASP A 164 -34.09 26.36 -17.74
CA ASP A 164 -34.77 27.56 -17.27
C ASP A 164 -34.21 28.13 -15.96
N TYR A 165 -33.57 27.29 -15.14
CA TYR A 165 -32.85 27.67 -13.93
C TYR A 165 -31.38 28.11 -14.15
N VAL A 166 -30.89 28.13 -15.39
CA VAL A 166 -29.54 28.61 -15.73
C VAL A 166 -29.64 29.97 -16.42
N THR A 167 -28.97 30.97 -15.86
CA THR A 167 -28.80 32.26 -16.56
C THR A 167 -27.52 32.21 -17.40
N TYR A 168 -27.66 32.17 -18.72
CA TYR A 168 -26.54 32.10 -19.67
C TYR A 168 -26.02 33.49 -20.06
N HIS A 169 -24.69 33.65 -20.03
CA HIS A 169 -24.00 34.89 -20.36
C HIS A 169 -22.97 34.65 -21.47
N VAL A 170 -22.99 35.48 -22.49
CA VAL A 170 -21.93 35.50 -23.51
C VAL A 170 -20.76 36.35 -22.99
N ALA A 171 -19.89 35.71 -22.21
CA ALA A 171 -18.73 36.34 -21.61
C ALA A 171 -17.59 35.33 -21.42
N SER A 172 -16.35 35.81 -21.56
CA SER A 172 -15.14 35.01 -21.36
C SER A 172 -14.31 35.58 -20.22
N LEU A 173 -13.63 34.71 -19.47
CA LEU A 173 -12.67 35.15 -18.48
C LEU A 173 -11.43 35.72 -19.17
N THR A 174 -11.30 37.04 -19.07
CA THR A 174 -10.13 37.80 -19.51
C THR A 174 -9.68 38.70 -18.37
N ARG A 175 -8.53 39.39 -18.50
CA ARG A 175 -8.12 40.40 -17.52
C ARG A 175 -9.16 41.50 -17.33
N ALA A 176 -9.88 41.88 -18.40
CA ALA A 176 -10.94 42.89 -18.35
C ALA A 176 -12.24 42.34 -17.75
N ASN A 177 -12.58 41.08 -18.06
CA ASN A 177 -13.77 40.39 -17.60
C ASN A 177 -13.42 39.30 -16.58
N ASN A 178 -12.73 39.69 -15.50
CA ASN A 178 -12.42 38.76 -14.41
C ASN A 178 -13.66 38.50 -13.53
N ILE A 179 -13.55 37.55 -12.59
CA ILE A 179 -14.66 37.14 -11.72
C ILE A 179 -15.28 38.32 -10.95
N ARG A 180 -14.46 39.30 -10.54
CA ARG A 180 -14.94 40.51 -9.86
C ARG A 180 -15.79 41.36 -10.80
N ALA A 181 -15.36 41.58 -12.02
CA ALA A 181 -16.10 42.37 -13.01
C ALA A 181 -17.46 41.71 -13.33
N LEU A 182 -17.48 40.38 -13.45
CA LEU A 182 -18.71 39.61 -13.64
C LEU A 182 -19.64 39.70 -12.42
N ALA A 183 -19.11 39.53 -11.20
CA ALA A 183 -19.90 39.71 -9.98
C ALA A 183 -20.43 41.14 -9.87
N GLN A 184 -19.68 42.14 -10.33
CA GLN A 184 -20.11 43.52 -10.34
C GLN A 184 -21.23 43.79 -11.35
N SER A 185 -21.12 43.31 -12.60
CA SER A 185 -22.13 43.52 -13.63
C SER A 185 -23.45 42.82 -13.32
N LEU A 186 -23.41 41.70 -12.59
CA LEU A 186 -24.57 40.95 -12.15
C LEU A 186 -25.14 41.44 -10.81
N GLY A 187 -24.51 42.43 -10.15
CA GLY A 187 -24.97 42.93 -8.85
C GLY A 187 -24.67 41.99 -7.67
N HIS A 188 -23.74 41.04 -7.83
CA HIS A 188 -23.34 40.05 -6.81
C HIS A 188 -22.16 40.55 -5.95
N GLN A 189 -21.93 41.85 -5.92
CA GLN A 189 -20.84 42.46 -5.16
C GLN A 189 -20.99 42.14 -3.67
N GLY A 190 -19.93 41.61 -3.06
CA GLY A 190 -19.93 41.24 -1.64
C GLY A 190 -20.69 39.95 -1.31
N ARG A 191 -21.33 39.30 -2.29
CA ARG A 191 -21.80 37.91 -2.13
C ARG A 191 -20.61 36.95 -2.23
N THR A 192 -20.75 35.80 -1.60
CA THR A 192 -19.80 34.69 -1.76
C THR A 192 -20.25 33.85 -2.95
N ILE A 193 -19.32 33.54 -3.85
CA ILE A 193 -19.53 32.53 -4.88
C ILE A 193 -19.30 31.18 -4.20
N ASN A 194 -20.36 30.45 -3.91
CA ASN A 194 -20.23 29.21 -3.15
C ASN A 194 -19.54 28.11 -3.99
N LEU A 195 -19.77 28.10 -5.30
CA LEU A 195 -19.14 27.16 -6.22
C LEU A 195 -18.73 27.85 -7.52
N LEU A 196 -17.42 27.82 -7.83
CA LEU A 196 -16.87 28.27 -9.10
C LEU A 196 -16.36 27.05 -9.90
N LYS A 197 -16.94 26.76 -11.06
CA LYS A 197 -16.44 25.80 -12.05
C LYS A 197 -15.73 26.55 -13.19
N VAL A 198 -14.51 26.13 -13.55
CA VAL A 198 -13.77 26.71 -14.68
C VAL A 198 -13.27 25.59 -15.62
N SER A 199 -13.75 25.58 -16.86
CA SER A 199 -13.45 24.60 -17.89
C SER A 199 -13.53 25.22 -19.28
N CYS A 200 -12.59 26.10 -19.60
CA CYS A 200 -12.59 26.98 -20.76
C CYS A 200 -11.44 26.72 -21.74
N GLY A 201 -10.84 25.52 -21.72
CA GLY A 201 -9.90 25.11 -22.76
C GLY A 201 -8.55 25.82 -22.74
N GLY A 202 -8.10 26.31 -21.58
CA GLY A 202 -6.79 26.97 -21.40
C GLY A 202 -6.85 28.31 -20.66
N CYS A 203 -8.04 28.91 -20.48
CA CYS A 203 -8.17 30.16 -19.73
C CYS A 203 -8.01 29.95 -18.20
N GLU A 204 -8.00 28.71 -17.72
CA GLU A 204 -7.84 28.37 -16.31
C GLU A 204 -6.50 28.93 -15.78
N ILE A 205 -5.44 28.75 -16.57
CA ILE A 205 -4.09 29.16 -16.19
C ILE A 205 -3.91 30.67 -16.31
N SER A 206 -4.44 31.30 -17.35
CA SER A 206 -4.23 32.74 -17.57
C SER A 206 -5.10 33.62 -16.65
N SER A 207 -6.24 33.11 -16.16
CA SER A 207 -7.19 33.90 -15.37
C SER A 207 -7.13 33.67 -13.86
N HIS A 208 -6.52 32.58 -13.37
CA HIS A 208 -6.52 32.26 -11.94
C HIS A 208 -5.98 33.33 -10.99
N PRO A 209 -4.96 34.16 -11.34
CA PRO A 209 -4.49 35.20 -10.44
C PRO A 209 -5.58 36.22 -10.07
N ASP A 210 -6.58 36.39 -10.95
CA ASP A 210 -7.64 37.38 -10.80
C ASP A 210 -8.91 36.83 -10.12
N TRP A 211 -9.04 35.51 -9.93
CA TRP A 211 -10.26 34.89 -9.37
C TRP A 211 -10.57 35.39 -7.96
N LEU A 212 -9.52 35.58 -7.15
CA LEU A 212 -9.59 36.01 -5.75
C LEU A 212 -9.19 37.48 -5.58
N ALA A 213 -9.01 38.22 -6.68
CA ALA A 213 -8.62 39.62 -6.64
C ALA A 213 -9.78 40.51 -6.20
N GLY A 214 -9.44 41.64 -5.56
CA GLY A 214 -10.41 42.68 -5.21
C GLY A 214 -11.49 42.26 -4.19
N GLY A 215 -11.21 41.25 -3.37
CA GLY A 215 -12.10 40.85 -2.27
C GLY A 215 -13.20 39.87 -2.65
N THR A 216 -13.18 39.32 -3.87
CA THR A 216 -14.06 38.21 -4.26
C THR A 216 -13.87 37.02 -3.33
N LYS A 217 -14.97 36.55 -2.73
CA LYS A 217 -14.98 35.38 -1.87
C LYS A 217 -15.52 34.19 -2.64
N ILE A 218 -14.79 33.10 -2.62
CA ILE A 218 -15.18 31.85 -3.26
C ILE A 218 -15.01 30.74 -2.22
N ASP A 219 -16.03 29.93 -1.97
CA ASP A 219 -15.91 28.85 -0.98
C ASP A 219 -15.24 27.62 -1.59
N GLN A 220 -15.67 27.27 -2.81
CA GLN A 220 -15.19 26.10 -3.52
C GLN A 220 -14.90 26.40 -5.00
N ILE A 221 -13.77 25.89 -5.49
CA ILE A 221 -13.32 26.03 -6.88
C ILE A 221 -13.11 24.63 -7.46
N VAL A 222 -13.68 24.37 -8.63
CA VAL A 222 -13.46 23.14 -9.40
C VAL A 222 -12.98 23.50 -10.80
N VAL A 223 -11.88 22.91 -11.24
CA VAL A 223 -11.18 23.30 -12.47
C VAL A 223 -10.93 22.08 -13.34
N HIS A 224 -11.19 22.19 -14.64
CA HIS A 224 -10.74 21.25 -15.66
C HIS A 224 -9.58 21.86 -16.46
N GLN A 225 -8.36 21.36 -16.31
CA GLN A 225 -7.18 21.86 -17.02
C GLN A 225 -7.04 21.19 -18.39
N ALA A 226 -7.06 21.96 -19.48
CA ALA A 226 -6.97 21.41 -20.84
C ALA A 226 -5.57 20.90 -21.28
N LYS A 227 -4.55 21.00 -20.42
CA LYS A 227 -3.15 20.65 -20.71
C LYS A 227 -2.52 19.88 -19.55
N PRO A 228 -1.40 19.15 -19.77
CA PRO A 228 -0.68 18.47 -18.71
C PRO A 228 -0.41 19.42 -17.54
N ARG A 229 -0.64 18.88 -16.34
CA ARG A 229 -0.75 19.55 -15.05
C ARG A 229 0.14 20.76 -14.90
N ASP A 230 -0.48 21.92 -14.67
CA ASP A 230 0.23 23.10 -14.17
C ASP A 230 0.04 23.22 -12.66
N GLU A 231 1.08 22.81 -11.92
CA GLU A 231 1.13 22.92 -10.46
C GLU A 231 0.99 24.36 -9.95
N THR A 232 1.22 25.36 -10.81
CA THR A 232 1.12 26.78 -10.46
C THR A 232 -0.26 27.12 -9.92
N LEU A 233 -1.32 26.54 -10.50
CA LEU A 233 -2.69 26.78 -10.05
C LEU A 233 -2.94 26.23 -8.64
N ALA A 234 -2.57 24.96 -8.41
CA ALA A 234 -2.75 24.33 -7.11
C ALA A 234 -1.92 25.04 -6.04
N ARG A 235 -0.67 25.40 -6.34
CA ARG A 235 0.20 26.20 -5.47
C ARG A 235 -0.40 27.58 -5.18
N PHE A 236 -0.94 28.26 -6.18
CA PHE A 236 -1.61 29.54 -6.01
C PHE A 236 -2.80 29.41 -5.05
N LEU A 237 -3.72 28.49 -5.30
CA LEU A 237 -4.91 28.30 -4.45
C LEU A 237 -4.53 27.88 -3.02
N THR A 238 -3.52 27.02 -2.87
CA THR A 238 -3.00 26.64 -1.55
C THR A 238 -2.40 27.83 -0.81
N SER A 239 -1.66 28.71 -1.51
CA SER A 239 -1.13 29.95 -0.93
C SER A 239 -2.22 30.95 -0.49
N LYS A 240 -3.45 30.77 -0.98
CA LYS A 240 -4.63 31.55 -0.61
C LYS A 240 -5.50 30.87 0.45
N GLY A 241 -5.04 29.75 1.01
CA GLY A 241 -5.72 29.04 2.11
C GLY A 241 -6.69 27.94 1.66
N TYR A 242 -6.64 27.52 0.40
CA TYR A 242 -7.46 26.40 -0.07
C TYR A 242 -6.77 25.06 0.16
N GLY A 243 -7.53 24.06 0.57
CA GLY A 243 -7.14 22.65 0.48
C GLY A 243 -7.53 22.11 -0.89
N CYS A 244 -6.54 21.69 -1.68
CA CYS A 244 -6.76 21.17 -3.02
C CYS A 244 -6.62 19.64 -3.07
N PHE A 245 -7.47 19.00 -3.85
CA PHE A 245 -7.44 17.58 -4.15
C PHE A 245 -7.68 17.32 -5.63
N GLN A 246 -7.25 16.16 -6.08
CA GLN A 246 -7.38 15.74 -7.47
C GLN A 246 -8.62 14.86 -7.61
N GLY A 247 -9.44 15.12 -8.65
CA GLY A 247 -10.49 14.20 -9.06
C GLY A 247 -9.89 12.93 -9.68
N GLY A 248 -10.71 11.90 -9.93
CA GLY A 248 -10.25 10.66 -10.54
C GLY A 248 -9.64 10.81 -11.95
N ASP A 249 -9.91 11.93 -12.61
CA ASP A 249 -9.41 12.26 -13.95
C ASP A 249 -8.27 13.29 -13.81
N ASP A 250 -7.14 13.08 -14.49
CA ASP A 250 -5.90 13.88 -14.34
C ASP A 250 -6.02 15.38 -14.64
N TYR A 251 -7.14 15.78 -15.23
CA TYR A 251 -7.44 17.15 -15.59
C TYR A 251 -8.30 17.88 -14.55
N LEU A 252 -8.82 17.18 -13.53
CA LEU A 252 -9.75 17.74 -12.55
C LEU A 252 -9.06 18.11 -11.23
N LEU A 253 -9.13 19.39 -10.88
CA LEU A 253 -8.68 19.92 -9.59
C LEU A 253 -9.86 20.49 -8.81
N GLY A 254 -10.16 19.93 -7.64
CA GLY A 254 -11.11 20.47 -6.68
C GLY A 254 -10.37 21.15 -5.52
N CYS A 255 -10.75 22.36 -5.16
CA CYS A 255 -10.16 23.10 -4.05
C CYS A 255 -11.27 23.72 -3.18
N ILE A 256 -11.12 23.63 -1.86
CA ILE A 256 -12.06 24.20 -0.89
C ILE A 256 -11.34 25.14 0.08
N MET A 257 -11.92 26.30 0.38
CA MET A 257 -11.36 27.23 1.35
C MET A 257 -11.37 26.61 2.73
N LEU A 258 -10.21 26.53 3.39
CA LEU A 258 -10.12 26.06 4.75
C LEU A 258 -10.45 27.21 5.71
N PRO A 259 -11.28 27.00 6.74
CA PRO A 259 -11.58 28.04 7.71
C PRO A 259 -10.28 28.51 8.39
N LEU A 260 -9.92 29.78 8.19
CA LEU A 260 -8.79 30.42 8.85
C LEU A 260 -9.04 30.40 10.37
N ARG A 261 -8.23 29.61 11.10
CA ARG A 261 -8.23 29.66 12.56
C ARG A 261 -7.78 31.05 13.02
N SER A 262 -8.60 31.71 13.83
CA SER A 262 -8.36 33.04 14.41
C SER A 262 -7.33 33.02 15.56
N SER A 263 -6.13 32.48 15.31
CA SER A 263 -4.98 32.70 16.19
C SER A 263 -3.93 33.52 15.43
N ALA A 264 -3.64 34.70 15.98
CA ALA A 264 -2.83 35.78 15.43
C ALA A 264 -1.60 35.32 14.60
N TRP A 265 -1.56 35.81 13.36
CA TRP A 265 -0.43 35.66 12.44
C TRP A 265 0.61 36.73 12.77
N VAL A 266 1.79 36.35 13.28
CA VAL A 266 2.95 37.24 13.44
C VAL A 266 3.83 37.05 12.21
N PRO A 267 4.15 38.11 11.44
CA PRO A 267 4.99 37.98 10.25
C PRO A 267 6.46 37.69 10.63
N PRO A 268 7.20 36.92 9.81
CA PRO A 268 8.57 36.55 10.12
C PRO A 268 9.50 37.75 9.92
N ALA A 269 10.10 38.22 11.02
CA ALA A 269 11.25 39.10 10.96
C ALA A 269 12.46 38.34 10.40
N VAL A 270 13.16 39.01 9.49
CA VAL A 270 14.41 38.58 8.84
C VAL A 270 15.45 38.22 9.90
N PHE A 271 15.79 36.93 10.02
CA PHE A 271 16.94 36.47 10.82
C PHE A 271 17.97 35.76 9.95
N LYS A 272 19.08 36.47 9.71
CA LYS A 272 20.37 35.91 9.28
C LYS A 272 21.05 35.29 10.52
N ARG A 273 21.19 33.96 10.55
CA ARG A 273 22.39 33.16 10.96
C ARG A 273 21.99 31.76 11.45
N LYS A 274 22.82 30.79 11.03
CA LYS A 274 22.84 29.36 11.35
C LYS A 274 22.37 29.04 12.77
N THR A 275 21.19 28.43 12.88
CA THR A 275 20.84 27.56 14.02
C THR A 275 20.26 26.29 13.41
N VAL A 276 20.94 25.15 13.63
CA VAL A 276 20.45 23.82 13.25
C VAL A 276 19.12 23.62 13.96
N LEU A 277 18.05 23.46 13.19
CA LEU A 277 16.73 23.09 13.70
C LEU A 277 16.88 21.75 14.43
N ARG A 278 16.80 21.76 15.76
CA ARG A 278 16.56 20.53 16.53
C ARG A 278 15.12 20.13 16.25
N ILE A 279 14.96 19.14 15.37
CA ILE A 279 13.72 18.39 15.20
C ILE A 279 13.33 17.87 16.60
N PRO A 280 12.10 18.12 17.09
CA PRO A 280 11.65 17.54 18.35
C PRO A 280 11.75 16.01 18.27
N PRO A 281 12.16 15.31 19.34
CA PRO A 281 12.28 13.86 19.30
C PRO A 281 10.93 13.26 18.88
N PRO A 282 10.91 12.33 17.90
CA PRO A 282 9.66 11.71 17.46
C PRO A 282 8.96 11.12 18.68
N SER A 283 7.67 11.41 18.85
CA SER A 283 6.80 10.67 19.77
C SER A 283 7.06 9.19 19.54
N LYS A 284 7.50 8.43 20.57
CA LYS A 284 7.95 7.03 20.51
C LYS A 284 7.33 6.31 19.31
N SER A 285 8.03 6.26 18.19
CA SER A 285 7.52 5.54 17.02
C SER A 285 7.56 4.07 17.39
N SER A 286 6.41 3.45 17.65
CA SER A 286 6.35 2.04 18.02
C SER A 286 6.66 1.22 16.77
N VAL A 287 7.89 0.74 16.70
CA VAL A 287 8.25 -0.29 15.75
C VAL A 287 7.75 -1.62 16.32
N CYS A 288 7.04 -2.37 15.50
CA CYS A 288 6.53 -3.69 15.85
C CYS A 288 7.16 -4.74 14.93
N MET A 289 7.11 -5.98 15.35
CA MET A 289 7.52 -7.12 14.54
C MET A 289 6.29 -7.75 13.92
N LEU A 290 6.31 -8.04 12.62
CA LEU A 290 5.21 -8.75 11.97
C LEU A 290 5.66 -10.12 11.50
N VAL A 291 4.92 -11.15 11.89
CA VAL A 291 5.23 -12.55 11.61
C VAL A 291 4.03 -13.22 10.97
N PRO A 292 4.03 -13.44 9.64
CA PRO A 292 2.98 -14.21 9.02
C PRO A 292 3.29 -15.71 9.29
N VAL A 293 2.27 -16.47 9.63
CA VAL A 293 2.43 -17.87 10.06
C VAL A 293 1.40 -18.75 9.38
N TYR A 294 1.68 -20.05 9.29
CA TYR A 294 0.72 -21.08 8.89
C TYR A 294 1.00 -22.35 9.71
N PRO A 295 0.10 -23.35 9.75
CA PRO A 295 0.14 -24.38 10.79
C PRO A 295 1.44 -25.21 10.89
N PRO A 296 2.06 -25.66 9.78
CA PRO A 296 3.41 -26.22 9.79
C PRO A 296 4.46 -25.34 10.49
N HIS A 297 4.32 -24.02 10.50
CA HIS A 297 5.26 -23.10 11.15
C HIS A 297 4.97 -22.85 12.64
N PHE A 298 3.88 -23.40 13.20
CA PHE A 298 3.52 -23.16 14.61
C PHE A 298 4.62 -23.57 15.61
N PRO A 299 5.28 -24.74 15.47
CA PRO A 299 6.39 -25.09 16.37
C PRO A 299 7.55 -24.11 16.26
N ALA A 300 7.91 -23.69 15.03
CA ALA A 300 8.98 -22.73 14.80
C ALA A 300 8.65 -21.34 15.38
N LEU A 301 7.40 -20.88 15.21
CA LEU A 301 6.92 -19.64 15.81
C LEU A 301 7.00 -19.69 17.33
N ALA A 302 6.52 -20.79 17.96
CA ALA A 302 6.55 -20.93 19.40
C ALA A 302 7.99 -20.89 19.95
N ALA A 303 8.88 -21.70 19.36
CA ALA A 303 10.30 -21.71 19.73
C ALA A 303 10.95 -20.33 19.53
N ARG A 304 10.65 -19.66 18.43
CA ARG A 304 11.13 -18.30 18.15
C ARG A 304 10.66 -17.31 19.21
N MET A 305 9.40 -17.33 19.61
CA MET A 305 8.86 -16.42 20.62
C MET A 305 9.53 -16.64 21.99
N GLU A 306 9.78 -17.89 22.38
CA GLU A 306 10.58 -18.22 23.57
C GLU A 306 12.00 -17.64 23.45
N MET A 307 12.65 -17.82 22.30
CA MET A 307 13.99 -17.29 22.05
C MET A 307 14.05 -15.76 22.09
N VAL A 308 13.06 -15.06 21.53
CA VAL A 308 12.97 -13.60 21.60
C VAL A 308 12.90 -13.14 23.06
N LYS A 309 12.06 -13.78 23.89
CA LYS A 309 11.98 -13.47 25.33
C LYS A 309 13.31 -13.72 26.05
N ARG A 310 13.98 -14.84 25.77
CA ARG A 310 15.27 -15.21 26.40
C ARG A 310 16.41 -14.27 26.01
N THR A 311 16.41 -13.81 24.78
CA THR A 311 17.55 -13.08 24.20
C THR A 311 17.34 -11.56 24.16
N ASN A 312 16.12 -11.06 24.24
CA ASN A 312 15.90 -9.62 24.30
C ASN A 312 16.32 -9.05 25.66
N ILE A 313 17.28 -8.13 25.66
CA ILE A 313 17.75 -7.41 26.86
C ILE A 313 17.15 -6.00 26.96
N GLY A 314 16.43 -5.56 25.93
CA GLY A 314 15.75 -4.26 25.90
C GLY A 314 14.28 -4.33 26.30
N PRO A 315 13.55 -3.20 26.19
CA PRO A 315 12.10 -3.22 26.24
C PRO A 315 11.54 -4.25 25.26
N PRO A 316 10.44 -4.93 25.61
CA PRO A 316 9.84 -5.87 24.69
C PRO A 316 9.29 -5.14 23.46
N VAL A 317 9.22 -5.88 22.36
CA VAL A 317 8.70 -5.41 21.09
C VAL A 317 7.48 -6.25 20.75
N LYS A 318 6.37 -5.57 20.51
CA LYS A 318 5.11 -6.19 20.12
C LYS A 318 5.29 -7.02 18.85
N SER A 319 4.97 -8.29 18.94
CA SER A 319 4.92 -9.28 17.87
C SER A 319 3.48 -9.41 17.35
N VAL A 320 3.25 -8.87 16.17
CA VAL A 320 2.00 -8.96 15.42
C VAL A 320 2.04 -10.23 14.58
N VAL A 321 1.25 -11.23 14.95
CA VAL A 321 1.25 -12.55 14.30
C VAL A 321 0.01 -12.69 13.42
N VAL A 322 0.23 -12.95 12.12
CA VAL A 322 -0.87 -13.02 11.13
C VAL A 322 -1.18 -14.48 10.81
N PHE A 323 -2.23 -15.00 11.41
CA PHE A 323 -2.83 -16.29 11.13
C PHE A 323 -3.69 -16.24 9.86
N GLY A 324 -4.06 -17.40 9.34
CA GLY A 324 -5.01 -17.50 8.23
C GLY A 324 -6.40 -17.07 8.66
N ASP A 325 -6.91 -17.69 9.71
CA ASP A 325 -8.27 -17.55 10.25
C ASP A 325 -8.25 -17.83 11.76
N ASP A 326 -9.42 -17.71 12.40
CA ASP A 326 -9.57 -17.91 13.85
C ASP A 326 -9.28 -19.36 14.27
N SER A 327 -9.49 -20.34 13.39
CA SER A 327 -9.17 -21.74 13.68
C SER A 327 -7.66 -21.97 13.76
N GLU A 328 -6.88 -21.38 12.85
CA GLU A 328 -5.42 -21.41 12.91
C GLU A 328 -4.90 -20.76 14.21
N TYR A 329 -5.47 -19.62 14.62
CA TYR A 329 -5.12 -18.96 15.88
C TYR A 329 -5.46 -19.82 17.10
N ALA A 330 -6.66 -20.41 17.14
CA ALA A 330 -7.09 -21.27 18.24
C ALA A 330 -6.22 -22.53 18.37
N ASP A 331 -5.85 -23.19 17.26
CA ASP A 331 -4.96 -24.36 17.28
C ASP A 331 -3.56 -24.01 17.81
N PHE A 332 -3.03 -22.84 17.44
CA PHE A 332 -1.76 -22.36 17.98
C PHE A 332 -1.84 -22.13 19.50
N CYS A 333 -2.85 -21.41 19.99
CA CYS A 333 -2.97 -21.08 21.41
C CYS A 333 -3.36 -22.26 22.29
N ALA A 334 -4.07 -23.25 21.77
CA ALA A 334 -4.35 -24.49 22.49
C ALA A 334 -3.07 -25.22 22.91
N LYS A 335 -1.98 -25.06 22.15
CA LYS A 335 -0.67 -25.67 22.40
C LYS A 335 0.33 -24.72 23.07
N ASN A 336 0.08 -23.40 23.01
CA ASN A 336 1.03 -22.35 23.42
C ASN A 336 0.33 -21.21 24.18
N ALA A 337 -0.48 -21.57 25.19
CA ALA A 337 -1.32 -20.62 25.92
C ALA A 337 -0.49 -19.52 26.62
N ASP A 338 0.71 -19.84 27.08
CA ASP A 338 1.66 -18.90 27.69
C ASP A 338 2.17 -17.83 26.71
N ILE A 339 2.31 -18.17 25.43
CA ILE A 339 2.69 -17.22 24.37
C ILE A 339 1.50 -16.32 24.04
N CYS A 340 0.30 -16.89 23.93
CA CYS A 340 -0.90 -16.11 23.59
C CYS A 340 -1.41 -15.20 24.72
N ALA A 341 -1.03 -15.50 25.96
CA ALA A 341 -1.33 -14.67 27.13
C ALA A 341 -0.32 -13.51 27.33
N ASP A 342 0.70 -13.41 26.47
CA ASP A 342 1.70 -12.36 26.56
C ASP A 342 1.18 -11.03 25.99
N ASP A 343 1.37 -9.92 26.72
CA ASP A 343 0.98 -8.58 26.29
C ASP A 343 1.68 -8.12 25.00
N ASP A 344 2.86 -8.67 24.72
CA ASP A 344 3.63 -8.39 23.50
C ASP A 344 3.19 -9.25 22.32
N PHE A 345 2.29 -10.23 22.51
CA PHE A 345 1.73 -11.03 21.43
C PHE A 345 0.40 -10.44 20.96
N HIS A 346 0.35 -10.03 19.68
CA HIS A 346 -0.86 -9.48 19.08
C HIS A 346 -1.32 -10.35 17.90
N PRO A 347 -2.37 -11.17 18.08
CA PRO A 347 -2.90 -12.01 17.01
C PRO A 347 -3.72 -11.18 16.03
N MET A 348 -3.60 -11.53 14.76
CA MET A 348 -4.45 -11.08 13.68
C MET A 348 -4.78 -12.25 12.77
N THR A 349 -5.92 -12.21 12.10
CA THR A 349 -6.28 -13.20 11.08
C THR A 349 -6.41 -12.53 9.73
N LEU A 350 -5.87 -13.15 8.69
CA LEU A 350 -6.04 -12.62 7.34
C LEU A 350 -7.53 -12.57 6.97
N GLU A 351 -8.30 -13.56 7.38
CA GLU A 351 -9.76 -13.57 7.27
C GLU A 351 -10.42 -12.31 7.88
N GLY A 352 -10.02 -11.92 9.10
CA GLY A 352 -10.50 -10.68 9.71
C GLY A 352 -10.07 -9.42 8.98
N LEU A 353 -8.94 -9.46 8.25
CA LEU A 353 -8.41 -8.31 7.51
C LEU A 353 -9.05 -8.11 6.13
N ILE A 354 -9.37 -9.18 5.40
CA ILE A 354 -9.91 -9.09 4.03
C ILE A 354 -11.38 -9.53 3.92
N GLY A 355 -11.94 -10.11 4.98
CA GLY A 355 -13.28 -10.69 5.03
C GLY A 355 -13.31 -12.18 4.64
N PHE A 356 -14.28 -12.90 5.21
CA PHE A 356 -14.48 -14.34 5.02
C PHE A 356 -14.57 -14.76 3.55
N GLU A 357 -15.38 -14.06 2.75
CA GLU A 357 -15.58 -14.40 1.33
C GLU A 357 -14.31 -14.23 0.50
N ALA A 358 -13.60 -13.11 0.72
CA ALA A 358 -12.34 -12.81 0.04
C ALA A 358 -11.25 -13.82 0.40
N HIS A 359 -11.15 -14.15 1.69
CA HIS A 359 -10.22 -15.16 2.18
C HIS A 359 -10.50 -16.56 1.64
N THR A 360 -11.76 -16.98 1.65
CA THR A 360 -12.19 -18.25 1.04
C THR A 360 -11.85 -18.30 -0.45
N LYS A 361 -12.12 -17.19 -1.17
CA LYS A 361 -11.79 -17.07 -2.60
C LYS A 361 -10.28 -17.12 -2.83
N LEU A 362 -9.48 -16.43 -2.02
CA LEU A 362 -8.02 -16.47 -2.08
C LEU A 362 -7.48 -17.89 -1.84
N LYS A 363 -7.96 -18.59 -0.80
CA LYS A 363 -7.59 -19.98 -0.51
C LYS A 363 -7.92 -20.90 -1.70
N ARG A 364 -9.11 -20.75 -2.30
CA ARG A 364 -9.52 -21.50 -3.49
C ARG A 364 -8.65 -21.21 -4.70
N MET A 365 -8.38 -19.93 -4.99
CA MET A 365 -7.51 -19.51 -6.09
C MET A 365 -6.12 -20.12 -5.99
N LEU A 366 -5.58 -20.15 -4.77
CA LEU A 366 -4.26 -20.69 -4.48
C LEU A 366 -4.25 -22.21 -4.28
N LEU A 367 -5.39 -22.89 -4.47
CA LEU A 367 -5.56 -24.33 -4.25
C LEU A 367 -5.07 -24.78 -2.86
N LEU A 368 -5.29 -23.93 -1.85
CA LEU A 368 -4.99 -24.23 -0.45
C LEU A 368 -6.14 -25.09 0.11
N GLU A 369 -6.21 -26.36 -0.28
CA GLU A 369 -7.11 -27.32 0.36
C GLU A 369 -6.53 -27.79 1.69
N TYR A 370 -7.33 -27.73 2.74
CA TYR A 370 -6.99 -28.23 4.07
C TYR A 370 -7.73 -29.57 4.31
N PRO A 371 -7.08 -30.62 4.88
CA PRO A 371 -5.70 -30.64 5.35
C PRO A 371 -4.71 -30.74 4.18
N PRO A 372 -3.49 -30.17 4.32
CA PRO A 372 -2.51 -30.06 3.25
C PRO A 372 -1.79 -31.40 2.99
N LEU A 373 -2.50 -32.53 2.91
CA LEU A 373 -1.89 -33.85 2.66
C LEU A 373 -1.26 -33.97 1.26
N ARG A 374 -1.48 -32.98 0.37
CA ARG A 374 -0.87 -32.92 -0.96
C ARG A 374 -0.33 -31.55 -1.30
N PHE A 375 0.28 -30.86 -0.33
CA PHE A 375 1.13 -29.70 -0.61
C PHE A 375 2.43 -30.16 -1.32
N ARG A 376 2.30 -30.73 -2.52
CA ARG A 376 3.47 -30.99 -3.36
C ARG A 376 3.91 -29.67 -3.93
N TYR A 377 5.09 -29.20 -3.51
CA TYR A 377 5.89 -28.26 -4.30
C TYR A 377 5.94 -28.83 -5.73
N LYS A 378 5.07 -28.34 -6.62
CA LYS A 378 5.30 -28.51 -8.05
C LYS A 378 6.59 -27.74 -8.28
N GLY A 379 7.69 -28.46 -8.49
CA GLY A 379 9.03 -27.88 -8.50
C GLY A 379 9.09 -26.60 -9.32
N ASP A 380 9.90 -25.64 -8.84
CA ASP A 380 10.07 -24.30 -9.42
C ASP A 380 10.04 -24.37 -10.95
N ARG A 381 8.93 -23.94 -11.57
CA ARG A 381 8.95 -23.69 -13.01
C ARG A 381 9.74 -22.40 -13.20
N ARG A 382 10.77 -22.45 -14.06
CA ARG A 382 11.70 -21.33 -14.26
C ARG A 382 10.94 -20.02 -14.56
N GLY A 383 11.16 -18.99 -13.75
CA GLY A 383 10.67 -17.63 -13.96
C GLY A 383 9.68 -17.12 -12.89
N CYS A 384 9.12 -15.95 -13.18
CA CYS A 384 8.27 -15.13 -12.30
C CYS A 384 6.98 -15.75 -11.76
N TRP A 385 6.50 -16.80 -12.41
CA TRP A 385 5.13 -17.32 -12.26
C TRP A 385 5.07 -18.60 -11.45
N SER A 386 6.09 -18.88 -10.63
CA SER A 386 6.14 -20.18 -9.96
C SER A 386 6.68 -20.05 -8.55
N LYS A 387 6.05 -19.16 -7.79
CA LYS A 387 6.20 -19.18 -6.33
C LYS A 387 5.10 -20.08 -5.80
N SER A 388 5.40 -20.88 -4.79
CA SER A 388 4.38 -21.77 -4.23
C SER A 388 3.17 -20.96 -3.75
N SER A 389 1.97 -21.51 -3.87
CA SER A 389 0.74 -20.94 -3.33
C SER A 389 0.90 -20.46 -1.88
N GLY A 390 1.68 -21.19 -1.08
CA GLY A 390 2.04 -20.81 0.28
C GLY A 390 2.79 -19.48 0.35
N ARG A 391 3.79 -19.24 -0.51
CA ARG A 391 4.50 -17.95 -0.56
C ARG A 391 3.60 -16.80 -0.94
N VAL A 392 2.72 -16.98 -1.93
CA VAL A 392 1.74 -15.96 -2.34
C VAL A 392 0.78 -15.65 -1.19
N TYR A 393 0.32 -16.68 -0.49
CA TYR A 393 -0.55 -16.51 0.67
C TYR A 393 0.14 -15.76 1.82
N GLN A 394 1.39 -16.11 2.12
CA GLN A 394 2.23 -15.39 3.09
C GLN A 394 2.48 -13.95 2.65
N THR A 395 2.60 -13.68 1.36
CA THR A 395 2.75 -12.33 0.81
C THR A 395 1.55 -11.46 1.13
N VAL A 396 0.33 -11.98 0.92
CA VAL A 396 -0.91 -11.27 1.28
C VAL A 396 -0.92 -10.99 2.79
N LYS A 397 -0.57 -11.98 3.63
CA LYS A 397 -0.47 -11.81 5.09
C LYS A 397 0.52 -10.71 5.49
N LYS A 398 1.68 -10.62 4.85
CA LYS A 398 2.68 -9.57 5.11
C LYS A 398 2.10 -8.19 4.84
N PHE A 399 1.64 -7.93 3.62
CA PHE A 399 1.19 -6.60 3.23
C PHE A 399 -0.09 -6.17 3.98
N TYR A 400 -1.08 -7.04 4.10
CA TYR A 400 -2.32 -6.70 4.80
C TYR A 400 -2.11 -6.59 6.31
N GLY A 401 -1.29 -7.47 6.92
CA GLY A 401 -0.99 -7.36 8.34
C GLY A 401 -0.24 -6.07 8.69
N VAL A 402 0.65 -5.59 7.81
CA VAL A 402 1.29 -4.28 7.97
C VAL A 402 0.26 -3.15 7.83
N ALA A 403 -0.52 -3.14 6.74
CA ALA A 403 -1.45 -2.06 6.43
C ALA A 403 -2.52 -1.86 7.52
N TYR A 404 -2.97 -2.96 8.11
CA TYR A 404 -4.13 -2.99 9.02
C TYR A 404 -3.77 -3.46 10.43
N GLY A 405 -2.49 -3.57 10.76
CA GLY A 405 -2.07 -3.92 12.11
C GLY A 405 -2.37 -2.81 13.14
N PRO A 406 -2.01 -3.03 14.42
CA PRO A 406 -2.34 -2.15 15.53
C PRO A 406 -1.99 -0.69 15.27
N ALA A 407 -2.85 0.22 15.73
CA ALA A 407 -2.68 1.65 15.45
C ALA A 407 -1.41 2.25 16.07
N GLU A 408 -0.95 1.68 17.18
CA GLU A 408 0.31 2.03 17.80
C GLU A 408 1.53 1.64 16.93
N CYS A 409 1.43 0.61 16.09
CA CYS A 409 2.54 0.15 15.26
C CYS A 409 2.61 0.95 13.95
N GLN A 410 3.50 1.95 13.88
CA GLN A 410 3.67 2.73 12.64
C GLN A 410 4.64 2.04 11.67
N THR A 411 5.67 1.40 12.20
CA THR A 411 6.69 0.71 11.42
C THR A 411 6.71 -0.76 11.78
N TYR A 412 6.75 -1.61 10.78
CA TYR A 412 6.80 -3.05 10.96
C TYR A 412 8.10 -3.61 10.46
N TRP A 413 8.77 -4.36 11.31
CA TRP A 413 9.81 -5.25 10.86
C TRP A 413 9.22 -6.64 10.57
N VAL A 414 9.00 -6.90 9.27
CA VAL A 414 8.38 -8.12 8.75
C VAL A 414 9.42 -9.22 8.64
N CYS A 415 9.10 -10.41 9.12
CA CYS A 415 10.02 -11.55 9.08
C CYS A 415 9.25 -12.87 9.15
N ASP A 416 9.78 -13.89 8.49
CA ASP A 416 9.14 -15.20 8.47
C ASP A 416 9.26 -15.89 9.83
N ALA A 417 8.33 -16.82 10.14
CA ALA A 417 8.33 -17.57 11.40
C ALA A 417 9.65 -18.33 11.64
N GLU A 418 10.36 -18.69 10.58
CA GLU A 418 11.66 -19.36 10.64
C GLU A 418 12.87 -18.42 10.86
N SER A 419 12.64 -17.13 11.08
CA SER A 419 13.68 -16.17 11.47
C SER A 419 13.89 -16.21 12.97
N LEU A 420 15.14 -16.23 13.44
CA LEU A 420 15.43 -16.36 14.87
C LEU A 420 16.53 -15.39 15.34
N PRO A 421 16.40 -14.85 16.57
CA PRO A 421 17.56 -14.31 17.26
C PRO A 421 18.45 -15.47 17.68
N PHE A 422 19.77 -15.28 17.65
CA PHE A 422 20.73 -16.28 18.11
C PHE A 422 21.65 -15.77 19.22
N ARG A 423 21.55 -14.50 19.63
CA ARG A 423 22.33 -13.84 20.68
C ARG A 423 21.49 -12.85 21.46
N LYS A 424 21.97 -12.47 22.65
CA LYS A 424 21.41 -11.34 23.41
C LYS A 424 21.40 -10.07 22.57
N HIS A 425 20.29 -9.35 22.55
CA HIS A 425 20.09 -8.18 21.69
C HIS A 425 19.10 -7.20 22.32
N ASN A 426 19.24 -5.89 22.04
CA ASN A 426 18.19 -4.92 22.38
C ASN A 426 17.33 -4.69 21.13
N LEU A 427 16.23 -5.43 21.00
CA LEU A 427 15.41 -5.37 19.80
C LEU A 427 14.81 -3.98 19.59
N SER A 428 14.34 -3.33 20.65
CA SER A 428 13.75 -2.00 20.58
C SER A 428 14.76 -0.97 20.04
N ASP A 429 15.99 -0.96 20.57
CA ASP A 429 17.03 -0.04 20.10
C ASP A 429 17.43 -0.33 18.65
N HIS A 430 17.53 -1.61 18.26
CA HIS A 430 17.84 -1.99 16.88
C HIS A 430 16.76 -1.52 15.90
N LEU A 431 15.49 -1.72 16.26
CA LEU A 431 14.36 -1.28 15.45
C LEU A 431 14.28 0.24 15.39
N ALA A 432 14.54 0.92 16.52
CA ALA A 432 14.56 2.37 16.58
C ALA A 432 15.69 2.97 15.74
N LEU A 433 16.88 2.35 15.70
CA LEU A 433 17.98 2.80 14.85
C LEU A 433 17.57 2.80 13.38
N ASN A 434 16.91 1.73 12.92
CA ASN A 434 16.43 1.60 11.55
C ASN A 434 15.22 2.51 11.23
N ALA A 435 14.44 2.89 12.24
CA ALA A 435 13.33 3.82 12.08
C ALA A 435 13.76 5.30 12.05
N ARG A 436 14.99 5.63 12.49
CA ARG A 436 15.50 7.01 12.59
C ARG A 436 15.93 7.61 11.24
N THR A 437 16.31 6.79 10.27
CA THR A 437 16.67 7.25 8.94
C THR A 437 15.43 7.30 8.05
N PRO A 438 15.30 8.29 7.15
CA PRO A 438 14.30 8.20 6.08
C PRO A 438 14.46 6.83 5.44
N ARG A 439 13.35 6.12 5.26
CA ARG A 439 13.28 4.74 4.77
C ARG A 439 14.22 4.57 3.57
N ILE A 440 15.39 3.98 3.81
CA ILE A 440 16.46 3.97 2.82
C ILE A 440 16.08 2.98 1.72
N VAL A 441 15.94 3.48 0.49
CA VAL A 441 15.86 2.65 -0.71
C VAL A 441 17.29 2.51 -1.22
N VAL A 442 17.92 1.37 -1.01
CA VAL A 442 19.26 1.15 -1.56
C VAL A 442 19.11 0.78 -3.03
N SER A 443 19.72 1.56 -3.93
CA SER A 443 19.94 1.17 -5.32
C SER A 443 21.43 1.08 -5.56
N THR A 444 21.88 0.08 -6.33
CA THR A 444 23.31 -0.02 -6.64
C THR A 444 23.78 0.94 -7.74
N TRP A 445 22.85 1.56 -8.50
CA TRP A 445 23.16 2.23 -9.78
C TRP A 445 22.37 3.52 -10.06
N TYR A 446 21.64 4.04 -9.10
CA TYR A 446 20.82 5.24 -9.31
C TYR A 446 21.69 6.45 -9.71
N ASP A 447 21.34 7.09 -10.84
CA ASP A 447 21.87 8.37 -11.35
C ASP A 447 23.36 8.44 -11.74
N GLU A 448 24.03 7.35 -12.13
CA GLU A 448 25.36 7.46 -12.78
C GLU A 448 25.26 7.33 -14.31
N PRO A 449 25.39 8.45 -15.07
CA PRO A 449 25.27 8.44 -16.53
C PRO A 449 26.25 7.47 -17.21
N ASP A 450 27.46 7.37 -16.65
CA ASP A 450 28.55 6.55 -17.17
C ASP A 450 28.33 5.04 -16.95
N CYS A 451 27.36 4.66 -16.11
CA CYS A 451 27.04 3.27 -15.77
C CYS A 451 25.74 2.78 -16.40
N ALA A 452 25.04 3.60 -17.20
CA ALA A 452 23.73 3.26 -17.75
C ALA A 452 23.71 2.00 -18.65
N ASN A 453 24.88 1.58 -19.14
CA ASN A 453 25.07 0.43 -20.05
C ASN A 453 25.49 -0.87 -19.35
N VAL A 454 25.70 -0.84 -18.03
CA VAL A 454 26.17 -1.99 -17.26
C VAL A 454 24.96 -2.87 -16.96
N ALA A 455 24.75 -3.90 -17.78
CA ALA A 455 23.71 -4.90 -17.57
C ALA A 455 24.09 -5.77 -16.36
N CYS A 456 23.54 -5.44 -15.20
CA CYS A 456 23.84 -6.11 -13.95
C CYS A 456 22.88 -7.25 -13.64
N ASP A 457 23.49 -8.38 -13.30
CA ASP A 457 22.92 -9.68 -13.00
C ASP A 457 21.65 -9.65 -12.11
N ASP A 458 20.57 -10.07 -12.77
CA ASP A 458 19.33 -10.65 -12.31
C ASP A 458 19.32 -11.17 -10.85
N GLY A 459 19.03 -10.27 -9.92
CA GLY A 459 18.26 -10.59 -8.71
C GLY A 459 16.81 -11.00 -9.05
N THR A 460 16.67 -11.96 -9.98
CA THR A 460 15.55 -12.79 -10.47
C THR A 460 14.06 -12.34 -10.45
N ASP A 461 13.68 -11.14 -9.99
CA ASP A 461 12.26 -10.72 -10.04
C ASP A 461 12.00 -9.39 -10.79
N GLN A 462 13.03 -8.72 -11.30
CA GLN A 462 12.84 -7.58 -12.22
C GLN A 462 12.05 -7.96 -13.46
N SER A 463 12.33 -9.13 -14.03
CA SER A 463 11.59 -9.64 -15.19
C SER A 463 10.10 -9.79 -14.89
N CYS A 464 9.71 -9.98 -13.62
CA CYS A 464 8.33 -10.17 -13.19
C CYS A 464 7.61 -8.85 -13.13
N ALA A 465 8.25 -7.83 -12.58
CA ALA A 465 7.69 -6.51 -12.53
C ALA A 465 7.68 -5.83 -13.92
N ILE A 466 8.71 -6.04 -14.76
CA ILE A 466 8.73 -5.67 -16.20
C ILE A 466 7.63 -6.39 -16.98
N MET A 467 7.38 -7.65 -16.67
CA MET A 467 6.37 -8.42 -17.36
C MET A 467 4.96 -8.10 -16.87
N MET A 468 4.75 -7.85 -15.59
CA MET A 468 3.49 -7.36 -15.05
C MET A 468 3.12 -6.06 -15.75
N THR A 469 4.05 -5.12 -15.82
CA THR A 469 3.87 -3.83 -16.51
C THR A 469 3.58 -3.98 -18.00
N ASN A 470 4.15 -5.00 -18.65
CA ASN A 470 3.87 -5.34 -20.05
C ASN A 470 2.55 -6.11 -20.28
N LYS A 471 2.16 -7.03 -19.38
CA LYS A 471 1.03 -7.94 -19.57
C LYS A 471 -0.28 -7.42 -18.98
N THR A 472 -0.26 -6.57 -17.96
CA THR A 472 -1.49 -5.93 -17.45
C THR A 472 -1.93 -4.71 -18.27
N ASN A 473 -1.38 -4.49 -19.48
CA ASN A 473 -1.67 -3.32 -20.31
C ASN A 473 -1.55 -1.98 -19.54
N GLY A 474 -0.54 -1.91 -18.66
CA GLY A 474 -0.28 -0.76 -17.82
C GLY A 474 -0.82 -0.94 -16.41
N MET A 475 0.09 -0.92 -15.43
CA MET A 475 -0.21 -0.15 -14.22
C MET A 475 -0.25 1.33 -14.60
N ARG A 476 -1.32 1.65 -15.30
CA ARG A 476 -1.78 2.95 -15.71
C ARG A 476 -3.11 3.09 -14.98
N PHE A 477 -3.46 4.29 -14.56
CA PHE A 477 -4.88 4.54 -14.31
C PHE A 477 -5.64 4.16 -15.59
N LYS A 478 -6.88 3.69 -15.47
CA LYS A 478 -7.71 3.21 -16.60
C LYS A 478 -7.76 4.17 -17.80
N GLU A 479 -7.31 5.42 -17.61
CA GLU A 479 -7.34 6.53 -18.56
C GLU A 479 -5.95 7.20 -18.80
N ASP A 480 -4.85 6.66 -18.27
CA ASP A 480 -3.50 7.23 -18.41
C ASP A 480 -2.87 6.89 -19.78
N THR A 481 -2.73 7.92 -20.63
CA THR A 481 -2.15 7.84 -21.98
C THR A 481 -0.65 8.18 -22.05
N ALA A 482 -0.02 8.62 -20.96
CA ALA A 482 1.40 8.98 -20.94
C ALA A 482 2.29 7.75 -21.20
N PRO A 483 3.54 7.89 -21.69
CA PRO A 483 4.48 6.78 -21.73
C PRO A 483 4.69 6.26 -20.30
N SER A 484 4.14 5.08 -20.01
CA SER A 484 4.17 4.48 -18.68
C SER A 484 5.58 4.60 -18.08
N VAL A 485 5.68 5.12 -16.85
CA VAL A 485 6.92 5.08 -16.06
C VAL A 485 7.43 3.65 -15.85
N TRP A 486 6.57 2.69 -16.11
CA TRP A 486 6.80 1.27 -16.08
C TRP A 486 7.00 0.63 -17.47
N THR A 487 7.18 1.41 -18.53
CA THR A 487 7.64 0.85 -19.83
C THR A 487 8.92 0.06 -19.62
N PRO A 488 9.18 -1.03 -20.35
CA PRO A 488 10.42 -1.81 -20.19
C PRO A 488 11.69 -0.97 -20.28
N ALA A 489 11.70 0.07 -21.11
CA ALA A 489 12.83 0.97 -21.28
C ALA A 489 13.06 1.84 -20.03
N ARG A 490 12.03 2.52 -19.53
CA ARG A 490 12.11 3.32 -18.30
C ARG A 490 12.26 2.43 -17.07
N TRP A 491 11.69 1.23 -17.09
CA TRP A 491 11.84 0.25 -16.03
C TRP A 491 13.31 -0.22 -15.92
N LYS A 492 13.94 -0.56 -17.05
CA LYS A 492 15.36 -0.95 -17.09
C LYS A 492 16.30 0.16 -16.63
N GLN A 493 15.93 1.42 -16.83
CA GLN A 493 16.70 2.60 -16.39
C GLN A 493 16.52 2.90 -14.89
N ILE A 494 15.34 2.63 -14.32
CA ILE A 494 14.99 3.09 -12.97
C ILE A 494 15.07 1.99 -11.90
N PHE A 495 14.82 0.72 -12.25
CA PHE A 495 14.56 -0.35 -11.26
C PHE A 495 15.70 -1.35 -11.08
N GLN A 496 16.96 -0.90 -11.12
CA GLN A 496 18.10 -1.76 -10.80
C GLN A 496 18.36 -1.84 -9.29
N ASN A 497 18.07 -3.03 -8.72
CA ASN A 497 18.55 -3.55 -7.44
C ASN A 497 18.13 -2.82 -6.16
N VAL A 498 16.89 -3.05 -5.70
CA VAL A 498 16.54 -2.91 -4.28
C VAL A 498 16.59 -4.30 -3.65
N ASP A 499 17.59 -4.53 -2.81
CA ASP A 499 17.73 -5.79 -2.09
C ASP A 499 16.90 -5.75 -0.80
N GLN A 500 15.98 -6.72 -0.71
CA GLN A 500 15.17 -7.12 0.44
C GLN A 500 14.92 -6.06 1.53
N TRP A 501 13.71 -5.50 1.51
CA TRP A 501 13.26 -4.60 2.57
C TRP A 501 12.31 -5.32 3.53
N TRP A 502 12.59 -5.19 4.82
CA TRP A 502 11.82 -5.80 5.89
C TRP A 502 11.08 -4.77 6.74
N TYR A 503 11.26 -3.47 6.47
CA TYR A 503 10.71 -2.39 7.29
C TYR A 503 9.55 -1.69 6.60
N TYR A 504 8.32 -2.04 6.93
CA TYR A 504 7.15 -1.51 6.25
C TYR A 504 6.56 -0.36 7.04
N ASP A 505 5.97 0.61 6.36
CA ASP A 505 5.17 1.64 7.01
C ASP A 505 3.73 1.20 6.91
N ARG A 506 3.02 1.31 8.02
CA ARG A 506 1.59 1.04 8.03
C ARG A 506 0.85 1.86 6.98
N THR A 507 1.07 3.18 6.98
CA THR A 507 0.36 4.10 6.10
C THR A 507 0.79 3.93 4.65
N ILE A 508 2.09 3.87 4.40
CA ILE A 508 2.63 3.70 3.04
C ILE A 508 2.14 2.37 2.43
N THR A 509 2.17 1.29 3.20
CA THR A 509 1.71 -0.01 2.70
C THR A 509 0.20 -0.03 2.47
N ALA A 510 -0.60 0.60 3.33
CA ALA A 510 -2.04 0.72 3.14
C ALA A 510 -2.39 1.52 1.87
N ASP A 511 -1.77 2.68 1.70
CA ASP A 511 -1.98 3.55 0.54
C ASP A 511 -1.51 2.87 -0.76
N TRP A 512 -0.42 2.08 -0.71
CA TRP A 512 0.06 1.30 -1.84
C TRP A 512 -0.92 0.18 -2.23
N LEU A 513 -1.47 -0.56 -1.25
CA LEU A 513 -2.51 -1.56 -1.52
C LEU A 513 -3.77 -0.91 -2.11
N LYS A 514 -4.13 0.28 -1.62
CA LYS A 514 -5.24 1.07 -2.17
C LYS A 514 -4.96 1.48 -3.62
N PHE A 515 -3.78 2.02 -3.90
CA PHE A 515 -3.36 2.39 -5.25
C PHE A 515 -3.49 1.21 -6.23
N TRP A 516 -3.05 0.02 -5.83
CA TRP A 516 -3.23 -1.19 -6.64
C TRP A 516 -4.70 -1.53 -6.86
N ALA A 517 -5.50 -1.47 -5.80
CA ALA A 517 -6.92 -1.77 -5.88
C ALA A 517 -7.66 -0.81 -6.83
N ASP A 518 -7.37 0.48 -6.72
CA ASP A 518 -7.94 1.53 -7.55
C ASP A 518 -7.50 1.37 -9.02
N SER A 519 -6.21 1.07 -9.26
CA SER A 519 -5.64 1.00 -10.61
C SER A 519 -6.19 -0.16 -11.43
N ILE A 520 -6.46 -1.31 -10.79
CA ILE A 520 -6.91 -2.52 -11.48
C ILE A 520 -8.44 -2.70 -11.38
N GLY A 521 -9.09 -1.99 -10.45
CA GLY A 521 -10.53 -2.12 -10.20
C GLY A 521 -10.90 -3.40 -9.45
N VAL A 522 -9.93 -4.06 -8.81
CA VAL A 522 -10.16 -5.24 -7.94
C VAL A 522 -9.25 -5.14 -6.72
N PRO A 523 -9.63 -5.70 -5.55
CA PRO A 523 -8.79 -5.66 -4.36
C PRO A 523 -7.38 -6.23 -4.59
N ALA A 524 -6.36 -5.61 -3.99
CA ALA A 524 -4.95 -6.00 -4.17
C ALA A 524 -4.65 -7.48 -3.84
N TRP A 525 -5.31 -8.06 -2.83
CA TRP A 525 -5.17 -9.49 -2.53
C TRP A 525 -5.55 -10.40 -3.71
N ALA A 526 -6.55 -10.00 -4.51
CA ALA A 526 -7.02 -10.78 -5.66
C ALA A 526 -5.97 -10.77 -6.77
N VAL A 527 -5.27 -9.65 -6.90
CA VAL A 527 -4.16 -9.48 -7.84
C VAL A 527 -2.98 -10.37 -7.42
N PHE A 528 -2.61 -10.36 -6.13
CA PHE A 528 -1.56 -11.23 -5.62
C PHE A 528 -1.89 -12.70 -5.88
N GLY A 529 -3.14 -13.11 -5.60
CA GLY A 529 -3.60 -14.47 -5.86
C GLY A 529 -3.62 -14.84 -7.34
N PHE A 530 -4.15 -13.98 -8.22
CA PHE A 530 -4.33 -14.28 -9.64
C PHE A 530 -3.00 -14.37 -10.40
N TYR A 531 -2.06 -13.49 -10.08
CA TYR A 531 -0.74 -13.46 -10.71
C TYR A 531 0.32 -14.24 -9.94
N GLU A 532 -0.07 -14.93 -8.87
CA GLU A 532 0.82 -15.70 -7.98
C GLU A 532 2.03 -14.87 -7.51
N LEU A 533 1.80 -13.61 -7.14
CA LEU A 533 2.86 -12.67 -6.79
C LEU A 533 3.41 -12.97 -5.40
N SER A 534 4.72 -13.17 -5.33
CA SER A 534 5.42 -13.20 -4.04
C SER A 534 5.83 -11.81 -3.58
N ASP A 535 6.03 -11.69 -2.28
CA ASP A 535 6.59 -10.56 -1.58
C ASP A 535 7.85 -10.00 -2.25
N MET A 536 8.78 -10.88 -2.64
CA MET A 536 9.99 -10.51 -3.39
C MET A 536 9.70 -9.70 -4.65
N SER A 537 8.64 -10.04 -5.38
CA SER A 537 8.23 -9.38 -6.63
C SER A 537 7.65 -7.98 -6.37
N MET A 538 7.16 -7.76 -5.16
CA MET A 538 6.44 -6.55 -4.76
C MET A 538 7.32 -5.52 -4.04
N TYR A 539 8.43 -5.94 -3.43
CA TYR A 539 9.30 -5.06 -2.66
C TYR A 539 9.80 -3.85 -3.46
N GLY A 540 10.37 -4.09 -4.63
CA GLY A 540 10.91 -3.01 -5.46
C GLY A 540 9.83 -2.01 -5.88
N MET A 541 8.61 -2.50 -6.15
CA MET A 541 7.48 -1.68 -6.55
C MET A 541 6.97 -0.79 -5.43
N MET A 542 6.73 -1.39 -4.26
CA MET A 542 6.29 -0.64 -3.08
C MET A 542 7.33 0.42 -2.71
N MET A 543 8.61 0.07 -2.71
CA MET A 543 9.70 0.98 -2.36
C MET A 543 9.76 2.21 -3.25
N HIS A 544 9.69 2.01 -4.57
CA HIS A 544 9.70 3.11 -5.51
C HIS A 544 8.44 3.98 -5.39
N TRP A 545 7.28 3.34 -5.25
CA TRP A 545 6.02 4.06 -5.03
C TRP A 545 6.10 4.95 -3.78
N SER A 546 6.69 4.42 -2.70
CA SER A 546 6.92 5.12 -1.43
C SER A 546 7.84 6.33 -1.61
N ALA A 547 8.95 6.15 -2.32
CA ALA A 547 9.99 7.17 -2.47
C ALA A 547 9.59 8.33 -3.39
N PHE A 548 8.86 8.03 -4.47
CA PHE A 548 8.60 9.02 -5.52
C PHE A 548 7.19 9.60 -5.53
N TYR A 549 6.18 8.86 -5.07
CA TYR A 549 4.78 9.24 -5.31
C TYR A 549 4.06 9.61 -4.02
N ALA A 550 4.04 8.70 -3.06
CA ALA A 550 3.17 8.86 -1.89
C ALA A 550 3.73 9.81 -0.84
N HIS A 551 5.05 9.78 -0.64
CA HIS A 551 5.68 10.49 0.47
C HIS A 551 7.08 10.98 0.14
N VAL A 552 7.18 11.89 -0.84
CA VAL A 552 8.43 12.60 -1.14
C VAL A 552 9.03 13.16 0.15
N GLY A 553 10.23 12.69 0.52
CA GLY A 553 10.95 13.07 1.74
C GLY A 553 10.83 12.11 2.94
N ARG A 554 9.97 11.08 2.92
CA ARG A 554 9.93 10.02 3.97
C ARG A 554 10.86 8.84 3.70
N ALA A 555 11.26 8.66 2.44
CA ALA A 555 12.23 7.68 2.01
C ALA A 555 13.36 8.39 1.24
N THR A 556 14.59 7.93 1.39
CA THR A 556 15.76 8.44 0.64
C THR A 556 16.37 7.32 -0.15
N ILE A 557 16.62 7.54 -1.43
CA ILE A 557 17.39 6.59 -2.22
C ILE A 557 18.86 6.82 -1.90
N VAL A 558 19.54 5.75 -1.49
CA VAL A 558 20.97 5.77 -1.23
C VAL A 558 21.65 4.86 -2.24
N ASN A 559 22.64 5.42 -2.94
CA ASN A 559 23.43 4.65 -3.87
C ASN A 559 24.57 3.95 -3.13
N ILE A 560 24.61 2.60 -3.14
CA ILE A 560 25.65 1.84 -2.41
C ILE A 560 27.07 2.22 -2.83
N ARG A 561 27.27 2.55 -4.11
CA ARG A 561 28.56 2.94 -4.66
C ARG A 561 28.97 4.32 -4.17
N GLU A 562 28.01 5.23 -4.01
CA GLU A 562 28.24 6.52 -3.37
C GLU A 562 28.60 6.37 -1.89
N GLU A 563 27.96 5.45 -1.16
CA GLU A 563 28.36 5.18 0.23
C GLU A 563 29.75 4.52 0.32
N ILE A 564 30.11 3.65 -0.62
CA ILE A 564 31.48 3.14 -0.73
C ILE A 564 32.44 4.28 -1.05
N ARG A 565 32.13 5.16 -2.00
CA ARG A 565 32.94 6.32 -2.36
C ARG A 565 33.19 7.24 -1.17
N LYS A 566 32.17 7.45 -0.31
CA LYS A 566 32.27 8.25 0.92
C LYS A 566 33.17 7.63 1.98
N VAL A 567 33.22 6.31 2.08
CA VAL A 567 33.97 5.59 3.11
C VAL A 567 35.38 5.22 2.66
N ASP A 568 35.54 4.79 1.41
CA ASP A 568 36.78 4.36 0.81
C ASP A 568 36.80 4.74 -0.70
N PRO A 569 37.22 5.98 -1.03
CA PRO A 569 37.24 6.46 -2.40
C PRO A 569 38.25 5.68 -3.28
N ASP A 570 39.31 5.11 -2.70
CA ASP A 570 40.31 4.34 -3.44
C ASP A 570 39.75 2.98 -3.87
N VAL A 571 39.05 2.27 -2.98
CA VAL A 571 38.35 1.03 -3.34
C VAL A 571 37.21 1.32 -4.32
N PHE A 572 36.48 2.43 -4.12
CA PHE A 572 35.51 2.88 -5.13
C PHE A 572 36.19 3.06 -6.49
N GLU A 573 37.30 3.79 -6.55
CA GLU A 573 37.95 4.14 -7.81
C GLU A 573 38.63 2.94 -8.49
N LYS A 574 39.03 1.93 -7.72
CA LYS A 574 39.62 0.69 -8.23
C LYS A 574 38.58 -0.32 -8.70
N CYS A 575 37.45 -0.41 -7.99
CA CYS A 575 36.54 -1.54 -8.13
C CYS A 575 35.14 -1.13 -8.58
N CYS A 576 34.72 0.07 -8.18
CA CYS A 576 33.39 0.57 -8.45
C CYS A 576 33.28 1.56 -9.60
N SER A 577 34.34 2.26 -9.98
CA SER A 577 34.28 3.35 -10.96
C SER A 577 33.94 2.90 -12.38
N CYS A 578 32.96 3.54 -13.02
CA CYS A 578 32.57 3.26 -14.42
C CYS A 578 33.48 3.95 -15.44
N SER A 579 34.31 4.92 -15.02
CA SER A 579 35.32 5.55 -15.87
C SER A 579 36.45 4.58 -16.28
N LYS A 580 36.57 3.45 -15.59
CA LYS A 580 37.55 2.38 -15.85
C LYS A 580 36.88 1.12 -16.39
N THR A 581 36.08 1.25 -17.45
CA THR A 581 35.66 0.06 -18.22
C THR A 581 36.88 -0.79 -18.54
N LYS A 582 36.79 -2.09 -18.29
CA LYS A 582 37.88 -3.01 -18.63
C LYS A 582 38.19 -2.88 -20.13
N PRO A 583 39.43 -3.15 -20.59
CA PRO A 583 39.79 -3.05 -22.00
C PRO A 583 38.88 -3.82 -22.98
N ASN A 584 38.14 -4.80 -22.47
CA ASN A 584 37.17 -5.61 -23.21
C ASN A 584 35.71 -5.08 -23.15
N GLY A 585 35.48 -3.88 -22.62
CA GLY A 585 34.14 -3.31 -22.45
C GLY A 585 33.29 -3.97 -21.35
N ALA A 586 33.87 -4.88 -20.55
CA ALA A 586 33.13 -5.50 -19.46
C ALA A 586 32.84 -4.48 -18.33
N PRO A 587 31.68 -4.62 -17.67
CA PRO A 587 31.29 -3.75 -16.57
C PRO A 587 32.30 -3.80 -15.41
N PRO A 588 32.36 -2.75 -14.57
CA PRO A 588 33.24 -2.74 -13.40
C PRO A 588 32.88 -3.89 -12.44
N PRO A 589 33.84 -4.44 -11.66
CA PRO A 589 33.60 -5.54 -10.71
C PRO A 589 32.67 -5.21 -9.54
N CYS A 590 31.99 -4.08 -9.54
CA CYS A 590 30.90 -3.81 -8.60
C CYS A 590 29.53 -4.06 -9.22
N SER A 591 29.47 -4.53 -10.48
CA SER A 591 28.27 -4.59 -11.32
C SER A 591 27.17 -5.45 -10.69
N THR A 592 27.53 -6.59 -10.11
CA THR A 592 26.54 -7.49 -9.50
C THR A 592 26.65 -7.47 -7.98
N ALA A 593 25.59 -7.84 -7.26
CA ALA A 593 25.68 -8.02 -5.81
C ALA A 593 26.78 -9.04 -5.43
N PRO A 594 26.93 -10.20 -6.09
CA PRO A 594 28.07 -11.09 -5.87
C PRO A 594 29.44 -10.43 -6.04
N GLU A 595 29.66 -9.66 -7.12
CA GLU A 595 30.96 -9.00 -7.35
C GLU A 595 31.20 -7.85 -6.36
N LEU A 596 30.14 -7.10 -6.02
CA LEU A 596 30.18 -6.05 -5.00
C LEU A 596 30.57 -6.62 -3.64
N PHE A 597 29.85 -7.63 -3.14
CA PHE A 597 30.08 -8.19 -1.80
C PHE A 597 31.31 -9.12 -1.75
N GLY A 598 31.57 -9.89 -2.80
CA GLY A 598 32.69 -10.83 -2.87
C GLY A 598 34.01 -10.20 -3.35
N GLY A 599 33.94 -9.15 -4.17
CA GLY A 599 35.11 -8.52 -4.81
C GLY A 599 35.44 -7.13 -4.28
N CYS A 600 34.53 -6.16 -4.39
CA CYS A 600 34.84 -4.78 -3.99
C CYS A 600 34.85 -4.58 -2.48
N LEU A 601 33.77 -4.95 -1.81
CA LEU A 601 33.65 -4.79 -0.36
C LEU A 601 34.68 -5.64 0.37
N SER A 602 35.09 -6.79 -0.16
CA SER A 602 36.15 -7.62 0.46
C SER A 602 37.51 -6.92 0.52
N GLN A 603 37.75 -5.91 -0.33
CA GLN A 603 38.95 -5.06 -0.30
C GLN A 603 38.87 -3.94 0.75
N ILE A 604 37.66 -3.62 1.24
CA ILE A 604 37.45 -2.61 2.29
C ILE A 604 37.71 -3.27 3.67
N PRO A 605 38.47 -2.60 4.56
CA PRO A 605 38.60 -3.00 5.96
C PRO A 605 37.24 -3.36 6.57
N PHE A 606 37.22 -4.44 7.35
CA PHE A 606 35.96 -5.02 7.85
C PHE A 606 35.09 -3.99 8.59
N ARG A 607 35.69 -3.17 9.46
CA ARG A 607 34.99 -2.11 10.19
C ARG A 607 34.27 -1.10 9.29
N GLN A 608 34.93 -0.67 8.21
CA GLN A 608 34.34 0.25 7.23
C GLN A 608 33.22 -0.39 6.42
N ARG A 609 33.31 -1.70 6.11
CA ARG A 609 32.16 -2.41 5.52
C ARG A 609 30.96 -2.42 6.45
N LEU A 610 31.18 -2.54 7.75
CA LEU A 610 30.10 -2.49 8.74
C LEU A 610 29.50 -1.10 8.85
N GLU A 611 30.32 -0.05 8.81
CA GLU A 611 29.83 1.33 8.72
C GLU A 611 28.93 1.51 7.49
N ILE A 612 29.38 1.07 6.31
CA ILE A 612 28.59 1.13 5.08
C ILE A 612 27.28 0.35 5.24
N ALA A 613 27.36 -0.92 5.62
CA ALA A 613 26.18 -1.77 5.65
C ALA A 613 25.20 -1.40 6.76
N VAL A 614 25.67 -1.26 8.00
CA VAL A 614 24.82 -1.10 9.17
C VAL A 614 24.45 0.36 9.40
N GLU A 615 25.44 1.27 9.40
CA GLU A 615 25.19 2.66 9.79
C GLU A 615 24.65 3.51 8.64
N ARG A 616 25.16 3.30 7.42
CA ARG A 616 24.82 4.14 6.25
C ARG A 616 23.65 3.59 5.46
N LEU A 617 23.59 2.28 5.25
CA LEU A 617 22.55 1.64 4.44
C LEU A 617 21.40 1.07 5.28
N GLY A 618 21.57 0.92 6.59
CA GLY A 618 20.58 0.26 7.45
C GLY A 618 20.35 -1.21 7.09
N TYR A 619 21.33 -1.87 6.47
CA TYR A 619 21.29 -3.32 6.25
C TYR A 619 21.40 -4.03 7.59
N PHE A 620 20.24 -4.26 8.18
CA PHE A 620 20.10 -5.12 9.34
C PHE A 620 20.03 -6.58 8.88
N GLY A 621 20.88 -7.42 9.47
CA GLY A 621 20.92 -8.84 9.18
C GLY A 621 21.65 -9.14 7.88
N PHE A 622 22.94 -9.44 7.98
CA PHE A 622 23.82 -9.68 6.84
C PHE A 622 23.47 -10.90 5.99
N SER A 623 22.32 -11.53 6.20
CA SER A 623 22.14 -12.83 5.60
C SER A 623 20.70 -13.31 5.54
N ASN A 624 20.12 -13.11 4.37
CA ASN A 624 19.57 -14.27 3.66
C ASN A 624 20.59 -15.42 3.75
N TYR A 625 20.14 -16.63 4.09
CA TYR A 625 20.95 -17.86 4.20
C TYR A 625 22.20 -17.92 3.29
N ASN A 626 22.06 -17.56 2.01
CA ASN A 626 23.15 -17.61 1.03
C ASN A 626 24.36 -16.72 1.39
N ARG A 627 24.13 -15.60 2.07
CA ARG A 627 25.19 -14.69 2.54
C ARG A 627 25.68 -15.05 3.94
N PHE A 628 24.86 -15.73 4.76
CA PHE A 628 25.25 -16.11 6.12
C PHE A 628 26.45 -17.03 6.09
N THR A 629 26.40 -18.03 5.21
CA THR A 629 27.38 -19.10 5.14
C THR A 629 28.75 -18.63 4.65
N VAL A 630 28.82 -17.56 3.86
CA VAL A 630 30.08 -17.06 3.26
C VAL A 630 30.83 -16.02 4.09
N VAL A 631 30.17 -15.32 5.03
CA VAL A 631 30.84 -14.32 5.90
C VAL A 631 31.62 -15.03 7.02
N PRO A 632 32.95 -14.85 7.18
CA PRO A 632 33.73 -15.58 8.18
C PRO A 632 33.20 -15.44 9.63
N ASP A 633 33.31 -16.49 10.46
CA ASP A 633 32.80 -16.50 11.85
C ASP A 633 33.40 -15.35 12.69
N MET A 634 34.69 -15.05 12.48
CA MET A 634 35.39 -13.93 13.13
C MET A 634 34.74 -12.56 12.83
N ALA A 635 34.29 -12.35 11.59
CA ALA A 635 33.60 -11.13 11.20
C ALA A 635 32.29 -10.97 12.00
N TYR A 636 31.49 -12.02 12.14
CA TYR A 636 30.27 -11.99 12.95
C TYR A 636 30.53 -11.70 14.43
N ASN A 637 31.60 -12.25 15.00
CA ASN A 637 31.99 -11.95 16.38
C ASN A 637 32.40 -10.49 16.52
N GLN A 638 33.26 -9.98 15.63
CA GLN A 638 33.70 -8.58 15.63
C GLN A 638 32.55 -7.57 15.51
N VAL A 639 31.51 -7.87 14.72
CA VAL A 639 30.32 -6.98 14.63
C VAL A 639 29.60 -6.89 15.96
N THR A 640 29.47 -8.04 16.63
CA THR A 640 28.82 -8.13 17.94
C THR A 640 29.63 -7.41 19.00
N ASP A 641 30.94 -7.61 19.03
CA ASP A 641 31.84 -6.95 19.99
C ASP A 641 31.87 -5.43 19.79
N ALA A 642 31.67 -4.96 18.57
CA ALA A 642 31.57 -3.54 18.23
C ALA A 642 30.19 -2.92 18.56
N GLY A 643 29.24 -3.69 19.12
CA GLY A 643 27.92 -3.19 19.51
C GLY A 643 26.95 -2.96 18.35
N HIS A 644 27.28 -3.44 17.15
CA HIS A 644 26.48 -3.21 15.93
C HIS A 644 25.34 -4.23 15.72
N GLY A 645 25.08 -5.11 16.69
CA GLY A 645 23.73 -5.68 16.79
C GLY A 645 23.38 -6.87 15.88
N LEU A 646 24.33 -7.53 15.19
CA LEU A 646 24.01 -8.72 14.37
C LEU A 646 23.72 -9.95 15.23
N HIS A 647 22.50 -10.03 15.72
CA HIS A 647 22.05 -11.07 16.65
C HIS A 647 20.94 -11.94 16.08
N TRP A 648 20.66 -11.83 14.79
CA TRP A 648 19.54 -12.50 14.16
C TRP A 648 19.92 -13.08 12.81
N CYS A 649 19.34 -14.24 12.53
CA CYS A 649 19.34 -14.83 11.22
C CYS A 649 17.94 -14.66 10.61
N TYR A 650 17.90 -14.24 9.33
CA TYR A 650 16.65 -13.98 8.61
C TYR A 650 16.51 -14.86 7.39
N ILE A 651 15.31 -15.45 7.26
CA ILE A 651 14.89 -16.30 6.14
C ILE A 651 15.73 -17.58 6.01
N ASN A 652 15.05 -18.73 5.97
CA ASN A 652 15.69 -20.02 5.72
C ASN A 652 16.85 -20.37 6.67
N CYS A 653 16.82 -19.85 7.90
CA CYS A 653 17.89 -20.06 8.87
C CYS A 653 18.00 -21.52 9.31
N PHE A 654 16.89 -22.25 9.23
CA PHE A 654 16.79 -23.67 9.51
C PHE A 654 17.71 -24.58 8.69
N LYS A 655 18.34 -24.10 7.62
CA LYS A 655 19.26 -24.93 6.86
C LYS A 655 20.45 -25.34 7.74
N THR A 656 20.82 -26.62 7.69
CA THR A 656 21.85 -27.22 8.53
C THR A 656 23.14 -26.40 8.55
N ASN A 657 23.62 -25.93 7.40
CA ASN A 657 24.84 -25.12 7.32
C ASN A 657 24.75 -23.79 8.07
N ALA A 658 23.57 -23.15 8.08
CA ALA A 658 23.36 -21.93 8.85
C ALA A 658 23.28 -22.24 10.35
N MET A 659 22.51 -23.25 10.75
CA MET A 659 22.43 -23.67 12.16
C MET A 659 23.79 -24.07 12.73
N SER A 660 24.54 -24.92 12.02
CA SER A 660 25.88 -25.33 12.43
C SER A 660 26.82 -24.14 12.55
N LYS A 661 26.68 -23.14 11.69
CA LYS A 661 27.48 -21.92 11.75
C LYS A 661 27.08 -21.03 12.94
N ILE A 662 25.79 -20.81 13.16
CA ILE A 662 25.30 -20.05 14.32
C ILE A 662 25.83 -20.69 15.61
N LEU A 663 25.79 -22.01 15.73
CA LEU A 663 26.27 -22.71 16.92
C LEU A 663 27.78 -22.56 17.19
N ARG A 664 28.59 -22.15 16.19
CA ARG A 664 30.02 -21.84 16.37
C ARG A 664 30.29 -20.39 16.78
N LEU A 665 29.29 -19.51 16.66
CA LEU A 665 29.43 -18.11 17.03
C LEU A 665 29.49 -17.96 18.56
N GLN A 666 30.24 -16.97 19.04
CA GLN A 666 30.36 -16.71 20.48
C GLN A 666 29.03 -16.20 21.09
N ASN A 667 28.82 -16.39 22.39
CA ASN A 667 27.66 -15.82 23.13
C ASN A 667 26.27 -16.17 22.58
N VAL A 668 26.16 -17.30 21.87
CA VAL A 668 24.90 -17.74 21.27
C VAL A 668 23.98 -18.43 22.29
N ASP A 669 22.67 -18.33 22.08
CA ASP A 669 21.69 -19.11 22.84
C ASP A 669 21.63 -20.57 22.34
N VAL A 670 22.64 -21.36 22.69
CA VAL A 670 22.80 -22.75 22.22
C VAL A 670 21.54 -23.58 22.45
N GLU A 671 20.94 -23.46 23.63
CA GLU A 671 19.74 -24.21 24.01
C GLU A 671 18.53 -23.76 23.20
N GLY A 672 18.30 -22.45 23.07
CA GLY A 672 17.23 -21.91 22.24
C GLY A 672 17.37 -22.34 20.77
N ILE A 673 18.59 -22.28 20.21
CA ILE A 673 18.86 -22.71 18.83
C ILE A 673 18.55 -24.20 18.64
N LYS A 674 18.93 -25.05 19.61
CA LYS A 674 18.62 -26.49 19.55
C LYS A 674 17.12 -26.73 19.59
N LYS A 675 16.40 -26.12 20.53
CA LYS A 675 14.93 -26.20 20.63
C LYS A 675 14.25 -25.74 19.33
N PHE A 676 14.70 -24.63 18.77
CA PHE A 676 14.18 -24.12 17.50
C PHE A 676 14.47 -25.07 16.34
N ASN A 677 15.68 -25.61 16.26
CA ASN A 677 16.06 -26.58 15.23
C ASN A 677 15.23 -27.88 15.34
N ASP A 678 15.02 -28.38 16.55
CA ASP A 678 14.19 -29.57 16.80
C ASP A 678 12.72 -29.30 16.43
N ALA A 679 12.18 -28.15 16.85
CA ALA A 679 10.84 -27.71 16.49
C ALA A 679 10.68 -27.62 14.97
N PHE A 680 11.67 -27.08 14.26
CA PHE A 680 11.65 -26.94 12.81
C PHE A 680 11.78 -28.28 12.09
N LEU A 681 12.69 -29.17 12.50
CA LEU A 681 12.84 -30.49 11.88
C LEU A 681 11.55 -31.31 11.96
N ASN A 682 10.78 -31.13 13.05
CA ASN A 682 9.47 -31.76 13.22
C ASN A 682 8.36 -31.15 12.33
N THR A 683 8.59 -30.03 11.64
CA THR A 683 7.60 -29.41 10.73
C THR A 683 7.57 -30.01 9.33
N HIS A 684 8.63 -30.75 8.96
CA HIS A 684 8.81 -31.32 7.62
C HIS A 684 8.64 -32.86 7.57
N VAL A 685 8.33 -33.46 8.72
CA VAL A 685 7.86 -34.86 8.84
C VAL A 685 6.35 -34.86 8.75
#